data_AF-A0A534VTN4-F1
#
_entry.id   AF-A0A534VTN4-F1
#
_cell.length_a   1.000
_cell.length_b   1.000
_cell.length_c   1.000
_cell.angle_alpha   90.00
_cell.angle_beta   90.00
_cell.angle_gamma   90.00
#
_symmetry.space_group_name_H-M   'P 1'
#
loop_
_entity.id
_entity.type
_entity.pdbx_description
1 polymer ?
#
loop_
_entity_poly.entity_id
_entity_poly.type
_entity_poly.pdbx_seq_one_letter_code
_entity_poly.pdbx_strand_id
1 'polypeptide(L)'
;MGVFQMHLDVRWVAAVLLFLALAPRFAISAVSQASDLCAVSADPCVVTADVTVAPNTTLDFGGRALDLRPGASLAFTSGTLEIRAGSLRVEAGASILGSAPSGSFPTLSVVTAGDIRVEASSTTKGKIDLSGGPQGGLIELASLGAMQVDGLLLAKATQATGFGGEIDLLGVCVGGPHDGSTCAEDFPDCGDLAVHGTCTGGDRVLQGSVNASAPDEGGEVTVIAPQGSITVAGTGINASGGEDGGGMIDLEAGGNLTTSAQLNVNGGGLSGDAGSVTLIATGSVSVGGTITGDAGGSSTEGGGAGADIEITAVAGTLTVAAGISADSGVPDGDGGEVDLTAGTDILQTAAISAAGRGVDATGGDVEPSAGRHLTLGTIDVSGGTGGGGTIFADAGGHALLQGQLNGDGGGEFQFVAASISVTNKVHADAYNGFLGGLVILRACDVAVNVGAVVSSLGPTGENLLQASGQMTIGGTLTSVANRLEYLDPAKAPQVAAGAVVVPPPVIAQNSLLPPCGTPHPRCGNGIVEDGEECDDGNNAPCDGCSASCTTEGCGNGVVECDEQCDDGARNGTTGDGCDASCRLVGTIRYLPASHVDSSNCFLEWAIENPNSPVVNGFPSRNQTCIDGDPSCDADGASDGTCTFRLGACINVDDPRLPTCHPPAIKLLELLHPPPLNPADATDVANLGRLVPALEALGPTVKAGSTILQSGVPVTARNVCTPLLPFVVPHLPSLIARRVVDARATDTAGHRMGSNPMTLTCEPNPAVCGNGVKELGEACDDGNTTPCDGCSATCRLECGNGAVDCGEQCDDGPANGTPGDRCAADCQLLPPSLRIPGGGSVASDCGLEWSLEMGPPALSRNGLPVAKQVCVDGDPTCDFDPTPGTCRFHLWACLGGEDSRLGCAAGAVSGVDLLRPTAFERAQNVAARNALLAAVGRLPNPTGPGERCTGRMEADVPSGRTKLIIRTLAHGPGPATDRDVLQLSCVPPPAP
;
A
#
# COMPACT_ATOMS: atom_id res chain seq x y z
N MET A 1 -89.86 7.18 6.62
CA MET A 1 -89.95 8.65 6.82
C MET A 1 -88.58 9.20 6.51
N GLY A 2 -88.30 10.08 5.57
CA GLY A 2 -89.11 10.92 4.70
C GLY A 2 -88.09 11.96 4.20
N VAL A 3 -87.77 11.93 2.91
CA VAL A 3 -86.91 12.92 2.26
C VAL A 3 -87.68 14.23 2.21
N PHE A 4 -87.10 15.31 2.74
CA PHE A 4 -87.37 16.67 2.26
C PHE A 4 -86.15 17.57 2.48
N GLN A 5 -85.61 18.03 1.35
CA GLN A 5 -84.61 19.11 1.22
C GLN A 5 -85.13 20.42 1.81
N MET A 6 -84.22 21.24 2.31
CA MET A 6 -84.29 22.68 2.10
C MET A 6 -82.89 23.22 1.83
N HIS A 7 -82.71 23.75 0.62
CA HIS A 7 -81.54 24.50 0.16
C HIS A 7 -81.39 25.80 0.95
N LEU A 8 -80.18 26.13 1.38
CA LEU A 8 -79.76 27.51 1.59
C LEU A 8 -78.35 27.75 1.01
N ASP A 9 -78.21 28.93 0.43
CA ASP A 9 -77.33 29.33 -0.67
C ASP A 9 -75.80 29.25 -0.47
N VAL A 10 -75.15 28.59 -1.44
CA VAL A 10 -73.70 28.34 -1.62
C VAL A 10 -72.90 29.58 -2.08
N ARG A 11 -73.46 30.79 -1.98
CA ARG A 11 -72.81 31.99 -2.58
C ARG A 11 -71.91 32.79 -1.64
N TRP A 12 -71.96 32.56 -0.33
CA TRP A 12 -71.09 33.24 0.65
C TRP A 12 -69.85 32.44 1.06
N VAL A 13 -69.88 31.11 0.98
CA VAL A 13 -68.73 30.25 1.34
C VAL A 13 -67.65 30.26 0.25
N ALA A 14 -68.05 30.36 -1.03
CA ALA A 14 -67.10 30.45 -2.15
C ALA A 14 -66.29 31.77 -2.15
N ALA A 15 -66.86 32.88 -1.69
CA ALA A 15 -66.14 34.16 -1.65
C ALA A 15 -65.09 34.21 -0.52
N VAL A 16 -65.33 33.53 0.61
CA VAL A 16 -64.37 33.44 1.72
C VAL A 16 -63.26 32.42 1.42
N LEU A 17 -63.58 31.31 0.73
CA LEU A 17 -62.57 30.34 0.29
C LEU A 17 -61.69 30.86 -0.87
N LEU A 18 -62.21 31.73 -1.74
CA LEU A 18 -61.41 32.32 -2.82
C LEU A 18 -60.47 33.44 -2.33
N PHE A 19 -60.81 34.14 -1.24
CA PHE A 19 -59.92 35.13 -0.61
C PHE A 19 -58.87 34.50 0.33
N LEU A 20 -59.09 33.28 0.83
CA LEU A 20 -58.08 32.50 1.57
C LEU A 20 -57.10 31.73 0.65
N ALA A 21 -57.41 31.59 -0.64
CA ALA A 21 -56.55 30.95 -1.65
C ALA A 21 -55.59 31.92 -2.38
N LEU A 22 -55.65 33.22 -2.07
CA LEU A 22 -54.83 34.29 -2.67
C LEU A 22 -54.09 35.13 -1.63
N ALA A 23 -53.93 34.63 -0.40
CA ALA A 23 -52.79 35.04 0.39
C ALA A 23 -51.54 34.60 -0.39
N PRO A 24 -50.57 35.48 -0.67
CA PRO A 24 -49.27 34.99 -1.10
C PRO A 24 -48.86 34.00 -0.01
N ARG A 25 -48.68 32.72 -0.37
CA ARG A 25 -47.79 31.87 0.42
C ARG A 25 -46.51 32.67 0.44
N PHE A 26 -46.23 33.35 1.56
CA PHE A 26 -44.92 33.90 1.80
C PHE A 26 -43.98 32.77 1.43
N ALA A 27 -43.14 32.98 0.42
CA ALA A 27 -42.03 32.10 0.17
C ALA A 27 -41.28 32.08 1.50
N ILE A 28 -41.49 31.03 2.28
CA ILE A 28 -40.68 30.80 3.47
C ILE A 28 -39.31 30.63 2.86
N SER A 29 -38.44 31.61 3.10
CA SER A 29 -37.06 31.55 2.67
C SER A 29 -36.51 30.20 3.10
N ALA A 30 -35.91 29.48 2.15
CA ALA A 30 -35.26 28.21 2.47
C ALA A 30 -34.28 28.45 3.62
N VAL A 31 -34.26 27.51 4.56
CA VAL A 31 -33.36 27.57 5.71
C VAL A 31 -31.92 27.59 5.20
N SER A 32 -31.11 28.48 5.75
CA SER A 32 -29.71 28.67 5.36
C SER A 32 -28.72 28.63 6.54
N GLN A 33 -29.24 28.56 7.76
CA GLN A 33 -28.46 28.53 9.00
C GLN A 33 -29.27 27.86 10.12
N ALA A 34 -28.59 27.30 11.12
CA ALA A 34 -29.21 26.56 12.22
C ALA A 34 -30.24 27.37 13.05
N SER A 35 -30.05 28.69 13.16
CA SER A 35 -30.98 29.58 13.89
C SER A 35 -32.34 29.74 13.22
N ASP A 36 -32.47 29.36 11.94
CA ASP A 36 -33.75 29.37 11.24
C ASP A 36 -34.62 28.16 11.63
N LEU A 37 -34.03 27.10 12.20
CA LEU A 37 -34.72 25.88 12.63
C LEU A 37 -35.20 25.97 14.08
N CYS A 38 -34.39 26.56 14.97
CA CYS A 38 -34.68 26.64 16.40
C CYS A 38 -33.92 27.81 17.05
N ALA A 39 -34.34 28.19 18.27
CA ALA A 39 -33.63 29.20 19.03
C ALA A 39 -32.16 28.78 19.28
N VAL A 40 -31.24 29.75 19.25
CA VAL A 40 -29.79 29.53 19.44
C VAL A 40 -29.43 28.91 20.80
N SER A 41 -30.33 28.97 21.79
CA SER A 41 -30.18 28.38 23.12
C SER A 41 -30.94 27.06 23.31
N ALA A 42 -31.70 26.61 22.31
CA ALA A 42 -32.43 25.34 22.39
C ALA A 42 -31.47 24.17 22.19
N ASP A 43 -31.42 23.27 23.18
CA ASP A 43 -30.64 22.03 23.16
C ASP A 43 -31.45 20.90 23.85
N PRO A 44 -31.97 19.91 23.10
CA PRO A 44 -31.82 19.74 21.66
C PRO A 44 -32.56 20.82 20.85
N CYS A 45 -32.05 21.10 19.65
CA CYS A 45 -32.79 21.74 18.58
C CYS A 45 -33.82 20.76 18.01
N VAL A 46 -35.12 20.99 18.27
CA VAL A 46 -36.19 20.07 17.88
C VAL A 46 -36.89 20.57 16.62
N VAL A 47 -36.93 19.74 15.57
CA VAL A 47 -37.66 20.01 14.32
C VAL A 47 -38.93 19.17 14.30
N THR A 48 -40.09 19.81 14.08
CA THR A 48 -41.42 19.15 14.14
C THR A 48 -42.26 19.34 12.87
N ALA A 49 -41.70 19.90 11.81
CA ALA A 49 -42.39 20.21 10.57
C ALA A 49 -41.47 19.96 9.37
N ASP A 50 -42.04 19.96 8.18
CA ASP A 50 -41.29 19.91 6.93
C ASP A 50 -40.57 21.24 6.67
N VAL A 51 -39.28 21.15 6.39
CA VAL A 51 -38.42 22.31 6.15
C VAL A 51 -37.63 22.10 4.87
N THR A 52 -37.63 23.12 4.01
CA THR A 52 -36.77 23.17 2.83
C THR A 52 -35.47 23.90 3.18
N VAL A 53 -34.34 23.25 2.90
CA VAL A 53 -32.99 23.79 3.09
C VAL A 53 -32.45 24.29 1.74
N ALA A 54 -31.73 25.40 1.75
CA ALA A 54 -31.11 25.93 0.54
C ALA A 54 -29.95 25.01 0.06
N PRO A 55 -29.66 24.93 -1.24
CA PRO A 55 -28.47 24.25 -1.77
C PRO A 55 -27.17 24.74 -1.11
N ASN A 56 -26.17 23.87 -0.93
CA ASN A 56 -24.83 24.21 -0.41
C ASN A 56 -24.89 24.93 0.94
N THR A 57 -25.63 24.35 1.88
CA THR A 57 -25.87 24.94 3.21
C THR A 57 -25.16 24.15 4.28
N THR A 58 -24.49 24.86 5.20
CA THR A 58 -23.96 24.30 6.44
C THR A 58 -24.87 24.69 7.62
N LEU A 59 -25.47 23.71 8.28
CA LEU A 59 -26.25 23.84 9.49
C LEU A 59 -25.38 23.49 10.71
N ASP A 60 -24.73 24.51 11.27
CA ASP A 60 -23.87 24.36 12.45
C ASP A 60 -24.64 24.65 13.74
N PHE A 61 -24.84 23.61 14.55
CA PHE A 61 -25.47 23.66 15.86
C PHE A 61 -24.46 23.81 17.01
N GLY A 62 -23.16 23.78 16.73
CA GLY A 62 -22.09 23.64 17.71
C GLY A 62 -22.26 22.35 18.52
N GLY A 63 -22.07 22.43 19.84
CA GLY A 63 -22.24 21.28 20.74
C GLY A 63 -23.70 20.88 21.03
N ARG A 64 -24.70 21.49 20.39
CA ARG A 64 -26.12 21.20 20.66
C ARG A 64 -26.61 20.00 19.84
N ALA A 65 -27.53 19.24 20.40
CA ALA A 65 -28.16 18.11 19.71
C ALA A 65 -29.21 18.57 18.67
N LEU A 66 -29.38 17.81 17.58
CA LEU A 66 -30.45 17.97 16.59
C LEU A 66 -31.40 16.77 16.63
N ASP A 67 -32.70 17.03 16.80
CA ASP A 67 -33.74 16.00 16.96
C ASP A 67 -34.89 16.23 15.97
N LEU A 68 -35.07 15.33 15.01
CA LEU A 68 -36.17 15.36 14.05
C LEU A 68 -37.31 14.47 14.57
N ARG A 69 -38.46 15.09 14.87
CA ARG A 69 -39.64 14.40 15.40
C ARG A 69 -40.46 13.71 14.30
N PRO A 70 -41.34 12.76 14.64
CA PRO A 70 -42.14 12.03 13.66
C PRO A 70 -42.97 12.99 12.80
N GLY A 71 -42.88 12.84 11.48
CA GLY A 71 -43.52 13.72 10.50
C GLY A 71 -42.76 15.00 10.18
N ALA A 72 -41.58 15.23 10.77
CA ALA A 72 -40.68 16.30 10.35
C ALA A 72 -39.78 15.84 9.21
N SER A 73 -39.46 16.76 8.29
CA SER A 73 -38.48 16.49 7.24
C SER A 73 -37.52 17.66 7.00
N LEU A 74 -36.26 17.35 6.70
CA LEU A 74 -35.29 18.28 6.14
C LEU A 74 -35.09 17.91 4.68
N ALA A 75 -35.55 18.75 3.75
CA ALA A 75 -35.49 18.49 2.32
C ALA A 75 -34.58 19.49 1.61
N PHE A 76 -33.68 19.01 0.76
CA PHE A 76 -32.82 19.83 -0.09
C PHE A 76 -32.77 19.27 -1.52
N THR A 77 -32.45 20.12 -2.49
CA THR A 77 -32.48 19.72 -3.91
C THR A 77 -31.13 19.18 -4.38
N SER A 78 -30.28 20.04 -4.92
CA SER A 78 -28.95 19.71 -5.44
C SER A 78 -27.87 20.42 -4.63
N GLY A 79 -26.66 19.89 -4.65
CA GLY A 79 -25.54 20.39 -3.86
C GLY A 79 -25.46 19.76 -2.47
N THR A 80 -24.61 20.32 -1.63
CA THR A 80 -24.25 19.73 -0.33
C THR A 80 -25.12 20.29 0.80
N LEU A 81 -25.64 19.42 1.65
CA LEU A 81 -26.14 19.78 2.97
C LEU A 81 -25.15 19.26 4.00
N GLU A 82 -24.50 20.17 4.72
CA GLU A 82 -23.60 19.84 5.82
C GLU A 82 -24.30 20.10 7.16
N ILE A 83 -24.23 19.15 8.09
CA ILE A 83 -24.78 19.28 9.44
C ILE A 83 -23.67 19.04 10.45
N ARG A 84 -23.39 20.04 11.29
CA ARG A 84 -22.47 19.91 12.44
C ARG A 84 -23.25 20.00 13.73
N ALA A 85 -23.26 18.96 14.56
CA ALA A 85 -24.06 18.93 15.78
C ALA A 85 -23.39 18.16 16.94
N GLY A 86 -23.87 18.38 18.16
CA GLY A 86 -23.47 17.57 19.32
C GLY A 86 -23.92 16.11 19.21
N SER A 87 -25.09 15.87 18.63
CA SER A 87 -25.62 14.53 18.30
C SER A 87 -26.77 14.67 17.30
N LEU A 88 -27.05 13.64 16.51
CA LEU A 88 -28.20 13.62 15.59
C LEU A 88 -29.17 12.50 15.97
N ARG A 89 -30.46 12.82 16.05
CA ARG A 89 -31.54 11.85 16.20
C ARG A 89 -32.62 12.07 15.15
N VAL A 90 -32.87 11.04 14.35
CA VAL A 90 -33.96 10.96 13.38
C VAL A 90 -34.97 9.94 13.90
N GLU A 91 -36.06 10.41 14.51
CA GLU A 91 -37.08 9.52 15.08
C GLU A 91 -37.84 8.72 13.99
N ALA A 92 -38.49 7.64 14.41
CA ALA A 92 -39.31 6.83 13.53
C ALA A 92 -40.43 7.67 12.84
N GLY A 93 -40.37 7.77 11.52
CA GLY A 93 -41.30 8.58 10.71
C GLY A 93 -40.83 10.02 10.45
N ALA A 94 -39.62 10.38 10.87
CA ALA A 94 -38.93 11.60 10.43
C ALA A 94 -38.00 11.31 9.24
N SER A 95 -37.63 12.34 8.47
CA SER A 95 -36.75 12.13 7.30
C SER A 95 -35.78 13.26 6.96
N ILE A 96 -34.61 12.91 6.44
CA ILE A 96 -33.73 13.81 5.67
C ILE A 96 -33.80 13.36 4.22
N LEU A 97 -34.14 14.28 3.31
CA LEU A 97 -34.45 13.99 1.91
C LEU A 97 -33.58 14.85 0.99
N GLY A 98 -32.79 14.22 0.14
CA GLY A 98 -32.07 14.87 -0.96
C GLY A 98 -32.67 14.47 -2.30
N SER A 99 -32.82 15.42 -3.23
CA SER A 99 -33.34 15.11 -4.57
C SER A 99 -32.74 16.00 -5.64
N ALA A 100 -32.00 15.43 -6.58
CA ALA A 100 -31.37 16.19 -7.66
C ALA A 100 -32.07 15.98 -9.02
N PRO A 101 -32.11 17.01 -9.90
CA PRO A 101 -32.43 16.84 -11.31
C PRO A 101 -31.28 16.14 -12.06
N SER A 102 -31.56 15.59 -13.24
CA SER A 102 -30.59 14.87 -14.08
C SER A 102 -29.29 15.66 -14.30
N GLY A 103 -28.14 15.05 -13.98
CA GLY A 103 -26.79 15.64 -14.15
C GLY A 103 -26.21 16.30 -12.88
N SER A 104 -26.82 16.08 -11.72
CA SER A 104 -26.27 16.43 -10.40
C SER A 104 -26.72 15.37 -9.39
N PHE A 105 -25.98 15.19 -8.29
CA PHE A 105 -26.37 14.29 -7.20
C PHE A 105 -26.41 15.07 -5.87
N PRO A 106 -27.35 14.74 -4.97
CA PRO A 106 -27.40 15.35 -3.65
C PRO A 106 -26.31 14.76 -2.75
N THR A 107 -25.69 15.60 -1.93
CA THR A 107 -24.69 15.18 -0.94
C THR A 107 -25.15 15.60 0.44
N LEU A 108 -25.18 14.67 1.40
CA LEU A 108 -25.41 14.94 2.81
C LEU A 108 -24.14 14.57 3.57
N SER A 109 -23.55 15.53 4.27
CA SER A 109 -22.47 15.28 5.22
C SER A 109 -22.94 15.65 6.63
N VAL A 110 -22.81 14.73 7.58
CA VAL A 110 -23.18 14.93 8.98
C VAL A 110 -21.97 14.62 9.85
N VAL A 111 -21.48 15.60 10.59
CA VAL A 111 -20.41 15.41 11.57
C VAL A 111 -20.94 15.68 12.98
N THR A 112 -20.75 14.72 13.88
CA THR A 112 -21.20 14.85 15.27
C THR A 112 -20.14 14.52 16.32
N ALA A 113 -20.18 15.26 17.43
CA ALA A 113 -19.32 15.00 18.59
C ALA A 113 -19.83 13.88 19.52
N GLY A 114 -21.06 13.39 19.29
CA GLY A 114 -21.76 12.40 20.08
C GLY A 114 -22.43 11.37 19.18
N ASP A 115 -23.55 10.79 19.63
CA ASP A 115 -24.20 9.69 18.90
C ASP A 115 -24.97 10.18 17.66
N ILE A 116 -25.06 9.30 16.64
CA ILE A 116 -26.01 9.41 15.53
C ILE A 116 -27.02 8.26 15.64
N ARG A 117 -28.32 8.58 15.64
CA ARG A 117 -29.40 7.58 15.72
C ARG A 117 -30.44 7.80 14.63
N VAL A 118 -30.68 6.77 13.82
CA VAL A 118 -31.80 6.70 12.87
C VAL A 118 -32.74 5.60 13.34
N GLU A 119 -33.81 5.99 14.03
CA GLU A 119 -34.66 5.06 14.78
C GLU A 119 -35.74 4.42 13.92
N ALA A 120 -36.23 3.25 14.35
CA ALA A 120 -37.41 2.62 13.79
C ALA A 120 -38.39 2.20 14.87
N SER A 121 -39.68 2.17 14.52
CA SER A 121 -40.74 1.50 15.25
C SER A 121 -41.17 0.24 14.50
N SER A 122 -42.12 -0.51 15.06
CA SER A 122 -42.68 -1.69 14.38
C SER A 122 -43.40 -1.37 13.06
N THR A 123 -43.77 -0.11 12.82
CA THR A 123 -44.59 0.29 11.66
C THR A 123 -44.03 1.46 10.85
N THR A 124 -43.12 2.24 11.43
CA THR A 124 -42.54 3.44 10.79
C THR A 124 -41.04 3.42 10.97
N LYS A 125 -40.30 3.93 9.98
CA LYS A 125 -38.84 4.03 10.03
C LYS A 125 -38.43 5.49 9.90
N GLY A 126 -37.43 5.92 10.66
CA GLY A 126 -36.66 7.12 10.36
C GLY A 126 -35.88 6.87 9.06
N LYS A 127 -35.72 7.91 8.24
CA LYS A 127 -35.17 7.75 6.90
C LYS A 127 -34.19 8.85 6.54
N ILE A 128 -33.02 8.50 6.06
CA ILE A 128 -32.16 9.37 5.27
C ILE A 128 -32.20 8.83 3.85
N ASP A 129 -32.70 9.64 2.92
CA ASP A 129 -32.94 9.21 1.54
C ASP A 129 -32.45 10.24 0.53
N LEU A 130 -31.39 9.85 -0.14
CA LEU A 130 -30.79 10.57 -1.26
C LEU A 130 -30.93 9.75 -2.55
N SER A 131 -31.87 8.80 -2.58
CA SER A 131 -32.14 8.03 -3.79
C SER A 131 -32.67 8.93 -4.91
N GLY A 132 -32.15 8.75 -6.11
CA GLY A 132 -32.44 9.58 -7.26
C GLY A 132 -32.36 8.78 -8.56
N GLY A 133 -32.25 9.45 -9.69
CA GLY A 133 -31.85 8.81 -10.95
C GLY A 133 -31.20 9.85 -11.83
N PRO A 134 -30.44 9.51 -12.89
CA PRO A 134 -29.71 8.27 -13.18
C PRO A 134 -28.56 7.95 -12.19
N GLN A 135 -28.43 8.64 -11.06
CA GLN A 135 -27.39 8.36 -10.07
C GLN A 135 -27.96 8.46 -8.65
N GLY A 136 -27.49 7.60 -7.74
CA GLY A 136 -27.71 7.76 -6.29
C GLY A 136 -26.98 8.99 -5.73
N GLY A 137 -27.36 9.46 -4.55
CA GLY A 137 -26.63 10.53 -3.84
C GLY A 137 -25.56 10.00 -2.90
N LEU A 138 -24.84 10.90 -2.24
CA LEU A 138 -23.78 10.58 -1.26
C LEU A 138 -24.28 10.88 0.15
N ILE A 139 -24.27 9.88 1.04
CA ILE A 139 -24.61 10.00 2.46
C ILE A 139 -23.36 9.75 3.30
N GLU A 140 -22.76 10.81 3.84
CA GLU A 140 -21.63 10.72 4.76
C GLU A 140 -22.10 11.03 6.18
N LEU A 141 -21.96 10.06 7.10
CA LEU A 141 -22.27 10.21 8.52
C LEU A 141 -21.02 9.92 9.35
N ALA A 142 -20.49 10.94 10.02
CA ALA A 142 -19.32 10.82 10.88
C ALA A 142 -19.66 11.15 12.34
N SER A 143 -19.17 10.32 13.26
CA SER A 143 -19.42 10.51 14.69
C SER A 143 -18.27 10.06 15.58
N LEU A 144 -17.97 10.86 16.61
CA LEU A 144 -17.13 10.43 17.74
C LEU A 144 -17.86 9.42 18.63
N GLY A 145 -19.18 9.53 18.74
CA GLY A 145 -20.02 8.63 19.52
C GLY A 145 -20.35 7.33 18.80
N ALA A 146 -21.35 6.61 19.34
CA ALA A 146 -21.87 5.41 18.71
C ALA A 146 -22.88 5.78 17.61
N MET A 147 -22.95 4.95 16.57
CA MET A 147 -23.95 5.09 15.51
C MET A 147 -24.91 3.91 15.53
N GLN A 148 -26.21 4.20 15.60
CA GLN A 148 -27.25 3.19 15.53
C GLN A 148 -28.25 3.52 14.41
N VAL A 149 -28.33 2.63 13.43
CA VAL A 149 -29.23 2.74 12.28
C VAL A 149 -30.23 1.60 12.35
N ASP A 150 -31.39 1.84 12.94
CA ASP A 150 -32.54 0.91 12.91
C ASP A 150 -33.49 1.19 11.73
N GLY A 151 -33.41 2.42 11.18
CA GLY A 151 -34.26 2.94 10.12
C GLY A 151 -33.79 2.58 8.70
N LEU A 152 -33.70 3.59 7.83
CA LEU A 152 -33.31 3.45 6.42
C LEU A 152 -32.24 4.48 6.05
N LEU A 153 -31.16 4.03 5.41
CA LEU A 153 -30.20 4.84 4.69
C LEU A 153 -30.24 4.41 3.22
N LEU A 154 -30.70 5.30 2.34
CA LEU A 154 -30.94 4.97 0.93
C LEU A 154 -30.23 5.96 0.02
N ALA A 155 -29.36 5.44 -0.85
CA ALA A 155 -28.62 6.17 -1.87
C ALA A 155 -28.79 5.49 -3.23
N LYS A 156 -30.01 5.05 -3.56
CA LYS A 156 -30.25 4.20 -4.72
C LYS A 156 -30.35 4.97 -6.03
N ALA A 157 -29.93 4.35 -7.13
CA ALA A 157 -30.40 4.74 -8.46
C ALA A 157 -31.76 4.09 -8.79
N THR A 158 -32.61 4.84 -9.49
CA THR A 158 -33.98 4.41 -9.83
C THR A 158 -34.24 4.29 -11.35
N GLN A 159 -33.28 4.69 -12.18
CA GLN A 159 -33.37 4.58 -13.64
C GLN A 159 -32.61 3.35 -14.14
N ALA A 160 -33.04 2.82 -15.29
CA ALA A 160 -32.52 1.57 -15.84
C ALA A 160 -31.01 1.61 -16.18
N THR A 161 -30.47 2.78 -16.52
CA THR A 161 -29.04 2.98 -16.83
C THR A 161 -28.35 3.75 -15.70
N GLY A 162 -28.69 3.41 -14.46
CA GLY A 162 -28.36 4.22 -13.30
C GLY A 162 -27.22 3.63 -12.49
N PHE A 163 -26.38 4.51 -11.95
CA PHE A 163 -25.24 4.20 -11.08
C PHE A 163 -25.64 4.31 -9.61
N GLY A 164 -25.15 3.40 -8.77
CA GLY A 164 -25.36 3.44 -7.33
C GLY A 164 -24.88 4.75 -6.70
N GLY A 165 -25.35 5.01 -5.49
CA GLY A 165 -24.82 6.09 -4.67
C GLY A 165 -23.80 5.57 -3.66
N GLU A 166 -23.41 6.43 -2.74
CA GLU A 166 -22.36 6.18 -1.75
C GLU A 166 -22.92 6.42 -0.34
N ILE A 167 -22.56 5.54 0.61
CA ILE A 167 -23.02 5.63 2.01
C ILE A 167 -21.85 5.32 2.94
N ASP A 168 -21.35 6.36 3.60
CA ASP A 168 -20.15 6.26 4.43
C ASP A 168 -20.49 6.52 5.89
N LEU A 169 -20.17 5.56 6.76
CA LEU A 169 -20.43 5.62 8.18
C LEU A 169 -19.09 5.64 8.94
N LEU A 170 -18.55 6.84 9.11
CA LEU A 170 -17.14 7.06 9.43
C LEU A 170 -16.89 7.48 10.88
N GLY A 171 -15.63 7.41 11.31
CA GLY A 171 -15.13 8.08 12.51
C GLY A 171 -14.85 9.57 12.29
N VAL A 172 -14.32 10.25 13.31
CA VAL A 172 -13.93 11.67 13.26
C VAL A 172 -12.49 11.83 13.76
N CYS A 173 -11.75 12.72 13.12
CA CYS A 173 -10.38 13.08 13.49
C CYS A 173 -10.32 14.04 14.68
N VAL A 174 -9.46 13.73 15.67
CA VAL A 174 -9.25 14.56 16.88
C VAL A 174 -7.77 14.68 17.29
N GLY A 175 -7.33 15.86 17.71
CA GLY A 175 -5.96 16.13 18.17
C GLY A 175 -4.97 16.61 17.11
N GLY A 176 -5.40 17.11 15.94
CA GLY A 176 -4.52 17.59 14.86
C GLY A 176 -5.12 18.69 13.95
N PRO A 177 -4.40 19.10 12.87
CA PRO A 177 -4.83 20.12 11.90
C PRO A 177 -6.12 19.78 11.14
N HIS A 178 -6.55 18.52 11.16
CA HIS A 178 -7.81 18.04 10.59
C HIS A 178 -8.89 17.75 11.64
N ASP A 179 -8.84 18.41 12.80
CA ASP A 179 -9.87 18.27 13.83
C ASP A 179 -11.29 18.50 13.28
N GLY A 180 -12.13 17.46 13.40
CA GLY A 180 -13.51 17.48 12.93
C GLY A 180 -13.71 17.08 11.47
N SER A 181 -12.69 16.59 10.76
CA SER A 181 -12.87 15.86 9.50
C SER A 181 -13.32 14.41 9.74
N THR A 182 -13.82 13.77 8.68
CA THR A 182 -14.10 12.33 8.66
C THR A 182 -12.79 11.55 8.62
N CYS A 183 -12.81 10.32 9.13
CA CYS A 183 -11.68 9.40 8.93
C CYS A 183 -11.66 8.94 7.46
N ALA A 184 -10.47 8.73 6.92
CA ALA A 184 -10.31 8.09 5.62
C ALA A 184 -10.50 6.57 5.75
N GLU A 185 -10.71 5.92 4.60
CA GLU A 185 -10.50 4.48 4.38
C GLU A 185 -9.06 4.09 4.82
N ASP A 186 -8.86 2.85 5.27
CA ASP A 186 -7.62 2.30 5.84
C ASP A 186 -7.27 2.84 7.25
N PHE A 187 -7.84 2.18 8.26
CA PHE A 187 -7.59 2.44 9.67
C PHE A 187 -6.09 2.40 10.06
N PRO A 188 -5.52 3.36 10.86
CA PRO A 188 -6.16 4.44 11.61
C PRO A 188 -5.71 5.84 11.15
N ASP A 189 -5.99 6.28 9.92
CA ASP A 189 -5.42 7.54 9.44
C ASP A 189 -6.35 8.78 9.44
N CYS A 190 -5.79 9.90 9.88
CA CYS A 190 -6.30 11.27 9.73
C CYS A 190 -5.32 12.14 8.92
N GLY A 191 -4.42 11.49 8.17
CA GLY A 191 -3.19 11.99 7.55
C GLY A 191 -1.93 11.70 8.39
N ASP A 192 -0.74 11.95 7.84
CA ASP A 192 0.59 11.71 8.44
C ASP A 192 0.66 11.84 10.00
N LEU A 193 0.96 10.71 10.65
CA LEU A 193 1.04 10.49 12.11
C LEU A 193 1.99 11.45 12.86
N ALA A 194 2.89 12.15 12.18
CA ALA A 194 3.78 13.12 12.81
C ALA A 194 3.10 14.47 13.14
N VAL A 195 1.98 14.81 12.47
CA VAL A 195 1.32 16.13 12.61
C VAL A 195 -0.20 16.01 12.79
N HIS A 196 -0.83 14.88 12.45
CA HIS A 196 -2.28 14.71 12.37
C HIS A 196 -2.90 14.02 13.60
N GLY A 197 -4.20 14.26 13.81
CA GLY A 197 -4.95 13.78 14.98
C GLY A 197 -5.21 12.27 14.93
N THR A 198 -5.84 11.71 15.96
CA THR A 198 -6.27 10.30 16.00
C THR A 198 -7.67 10.13 15.43
N CYS A 199 -7.86 9.19 14.51
CA CYS A 199 -9.18 8.76 14.06
C CYS A 199 -9.93 8.08 15.23
N THR A 200 -11.11 8.59 15.58
CA THR A 200 -11.87 8.16 16.75
C THR A 200 -13.34 7.96 16.40
N GLY A 201 -13.95 6.91 16.93
CA GLY A 201 -15.37 6.62 16.76
C GLY A 201 -15.78 5.41 17.58
N GLY A 202 -17.03 5.42 18.08
CA GLY A 202 -17.61 4.30 18.81
C GLY A 202 -18.20 3.21 17.92
N ASP A 203 -18.97 2.32 18.52
CA ASP A 203 -19.61 1.19 17.83
C ASP A 203 -20.52 1.64 16.68
N ARG A 204 -20.65 0.78 15.66
CA ARG A 204 -21.57 0.94 14.52
C ARG A 204 -22.56 -0.22 14.51
N VAL A 205 -23.84 0.07 14.73
CA VAL A 205 -24.91 -0.94 14.78
C VAL A 205 -25.94 -0.65 13.70
N LEU A 206 -25.99 -1.52 12.69
CA LEU A 206 -26.87 -1.41 11.54
C LEU A 206 -27.94 -2.49 11.61
N GLN A 207 -29.13 -2.17 12.13
CA GLN A 207 -30.29 -3.08 12.14
C GLN A 207 -31.29 -2.79 11.01
N GLY A 208 -31.23 -1.56 10.49
CA GLY A 208 -32.03 -1.04 9.42
C GLY A 208 -31.57 -1.51 8.04
N SER A 209 -32.07 -0.86 7.00
CA SER A 209 -31.63 -1.13 5.63
C SER A 209 -30.66 -0.04 5.20
N VAL A 210 -29.48 -0.48 4.75
CA VAL A 210 -28.51 0.35 4.04
C VAL A 210 -28.50 -0.10 2.59
N ASN A 211 -28.78 0.81 1.66
CA ASN A 211 -29.00 0.42 0.27
C ASN A 211 -28.49 1.49 -0.71
N ALA A 212 -27.42 1.13 -1.41
CA ALA A 212 -26.77 1.90 -2.46
C ALA A 212 -26.98 1.30 -3.87
N SER A 213 -27.68 0.16 -3.97
CA SER A 213 -27.90 -0.57 -5.23
C SER A 213 -28.48 0.27 -6.37
N ALA A 214 -28.18 -0.16 -7.59
CA ALA A 214 -28.74 0.39 -8.81
C ALA A 214 -29.10 -0.68 -9.85
N PRO A 215 -29.81 -0.30 -10.92
CA PRO A 215 -30.14 -1.22 -12.01
C PRO A 215 -29.01 -1.49 -13.02
N ASP A 216 -27.95 -0.68 -13.06
CA ASP A 216 -26.86 -0.79 -14.07
C ASP A 216 -25.50 -1.06 -13.42
N GLU A 217 -24.96 -0.12 -12.65
CA GLU A 217 -23.72 -0.29 -11.88
C GLU A 217 -24.00 -0.10 -10.39
N GLY A 218 -23.46 -0.99 -9.55
CA GLY A 218 -23.65 -0.97 -8.10
C GLY A 218 -23.21 0.33 -7.41
N GLY A 219 -23.44 0.41 -6.11
CA GLY A 219 -23.04 1.56 -5.29
C GLY A 219 -22.04 1.17 -4.22
N GLU A 220 -21.57 2.14 -3.45
CA GLU A 220 -20.55 1.94 -2.43
C GLU A 220 -21.13 2.11 -1.03
N VAL A 221 -20.68 1.27 -0.10
CA VAL A 221 -21.04 1.37 1.32
C VAL A 221 -19.82 1.09 2.17
N THR A 222 -19.27 2.15 2.78
CA THR A 222 -18.20 2.05 3.76
C THR A 222 -18.73 2.21 5.18
N VAL A 223 -18.27 1.35 6.10
CA VAL A 223 -18.49 1.50 7.53
C VAL A 223 -17.19 1.35 8.30
N ILE A 224 -16.72 2.44 8.91
CA ILE A 224 -15.49 2.44 9.72
C ILE A 224 -15.86 2.67 11.20
N ALA A 225 -15.41 1.76 12.05
CA ALA A 225 -15.53 1.82 13.50
C ALA A 225 -14.15 1.81 14.18
N PRO A 226 -13.46 2.96 14.22
CA PRO A 226 -12.06 3.09 14.65
C PRO A 226 -11.66 2.38 15.94
N GLN A 227 -12.46 2.57 16.99
CA GLN A 227 -12.18 2.01 18.31
C GLN A 227 -13.34 1.11 18.76
N GLY A 228 -14.28 0.85 17.85
CA GLY A 228 -15.55 0.23 18.11
C GLY A 228 -15.72 -1.09 17.36
N SER A 229 -16.81 -1.77 17.68
CA SER A 229 -17.24 -2.95 16.94
C SER A 229 -18.28 -2.59 15.89
N ILE A 230 -18.30 -3.34 14.79
CA ILE A 230 -19.34 -3.26 13.76
C ILE A 230 -20.31 -4.43 13.96
N THR A 231 -21.61 -4.12 14.01
CA THR A 231 -22.69 -5.12 13.99
C THR A 231 -23.67 -4.82 12.87
N VAL A 232 -23.69 -5.68 11.85
CA VAL A 232 -24.71 -5.66 10.78
C VAL A 232 -25.77 -6.70 11.10
N ALA A 233 -27.02 -6.28 11.19
CA ALA A 233 -28.16 -7.10 11.56
C ALA A 233 -29.42 -6.66 10.79
N GLY A 234 -30.53 -7.36 11.03
CA GLY A 234 -31.82 -7.02 10.43
C GLY A 234 -31.83 -7.23 8.91
N THR A 235 -31.94 -6.13 8.14
CA THR A 235 -32.12 -6.22 6.67
C THR A 235 -30.84 -6.22 5.83
N GLY A 236 -29.69 -5.91 6.44
CA GLY A 236 -28.39 -6.00 5.76
C GLY A 236 -28.05 -4.80 4.88
N ILE A 237 -26.98 -4.97 4.10
CA ILE A 237 -26.38 -3.97 3.21
C ILE A 237 -26.52 -4.46 1.77
N ASN A 238 -26.93 -3.57 0.88
CA ASN A 238 -27.12 -3.90 -0.53
C ASN A 238 -26.52 -2.83 -1.45
N ALA A 239 -25.44 -3.22 -2.13
CA ALA A 239 -24.65 -2.47 -3.09
C ALA A 239 -24.71 -3.08 -4.50
N SER A 240 -25.56 -4.09 -4.74
CA SER A 240 -25.65 -4.79 -6.03
C SER A 240 -25.97 -3.87 -7.22
N GLY A 241 -25.53 -4.29 -8.40
CA GLY A 241 -25.83 -3.60 -9.66
C GLY A 241 -26.44 -4.51 -10.73
N GLY A 242 -26.26 -4.08 -11.97
CA GLY A 242 -26.82 -4.65 -13.20
C GLY A 242 -25.73 -5.05 -14.19
N GLU A 243 -25.90 -4.62 -15.45
CA GLU A 243 -25.02 -5.00 -16.57
C GLU A 243 -23.60 -4.45 -16.47
N ASP A 244 -23.43 -3.29 -15.84
CA ASP A 244 -22.12 -2.63 -15.67
C ASP A 244 -21.42 -3.08 -14.37
N GLY A 245 -22.09 -3.92 -13.57
CA GLY A 245 -21.47 -4.69 -12.49
C GLY A 245 -22.00 -4.37 -11.08
N GLY A 246 -21.55 -5.16 -10.11
CA GLY A 246 -21.83 -4.98 -8.68
C GLY A 246 -21.04 -3.82 -8.07
N GLY A 247 -21.40 -3.45 -6.85
CA GLY A 247 -20.76 -2.37 -6.10
C GLY A 247 -19.94 -2.88 -4.91
N MET A 248 -19.43 -1.96 -4.10
CA MET A 248 -18.50 -2.27 -3.00
C MET A 248 -19.18 -2.22 -1.63
N ILE A 249 -18.78 -3.11 -0.74
CA ILE A 249 -19.08 -3.03 0.69
C ILE A 249 -17.76 -3.16 1.46
N ASP A 250 -17.37 -2.11 2.17
CA ASP A 250 -16.20 -2.12 3.04
C ASP A 250 -16.59 -1.90 4.51
N LEU A 251 -16.19 -2.82 5.39
CA LEU A 251 -16.44 -2.77 6.82
C LEU A 251 -15.15 -2.95 7.62
N GLU A 252 -14.68 -1.87 8.25
CA GLU A 252 -13.46 -1.84 9.05
C GLU A 252 -13.73 -1.59 10.55
N ALA A 253 -13.37 -2.56 11.41
CA ALA A 253 -13.57 -2.49 12.85
C ALA A 253 -12.26 -2.53 13.65
N GLY A 254 -12.05 -1.51 14.48
CA GLY A 254 -11.02 -1.53 15.52
C GLY A 254 -11.30 -2.54 16.64
N GLY A 255 -12.53 -3.07 16.72
CA GLY A 255 -12.97 -4.10 17.66
C GLY A 255 -13.36 -5.41 16.95
N ASN A 256 -14.54 -5.95 17.27
CA ASN A 256 -15.08 -7.13 16.59
C ASN A 256 -16.01 -6.74 15.45
N LEU A 257 -16.15 -7.59 14.44
CA LEU A 257 -17.10 -7.43 13.35
C LEU A 257 -18.08 -8.60 13.34
N THR A 258 -19.38 -8.32 13.35
CA THR A 258 -20.42 -9.36 13.28
C THR A 258 -21.47 -9.00 12.24
N THR A 259 -21.66 -9.89 11.26
CA THR A 259 -22.73 -9.77 10.27
C THR A 259 -23.74 -10.88 10.51
N SER A 260 -25.00 -10.55 10.76
CA SER A 260 -26.10 -11.51 10.96
C SER A 260 -27.20 -11.34 9.92
N ALA A 261 -27.05 -10.35 9.05
CA ALA A 261 -27.90 -10.06 7.90
C ALA A 261 -27.08 -10.09 6.62
N GLN A 262 -27.77 -10.08 5.47
CA GLN A 262 -27.14 -10.24 4.16
C GLN A 262 -26.25 -9.05 3.79
N LEU A 263 -25.10 -9.34 3.17
CA LEU A 263 -24.32 -8.40 2.37
C LEU A 263 -24.47 -8.80 0.90
N ASN A 264 -24.79 -7.84 0.03
CA ASN A 264 -25.11 -8.13 -1.37
C ASN A 264 -24.40 -7.16 -2.34
N VAL A 265 -23.53 -7.71 -3.17
CA VAL A 265 -22.74 -7.04 -4.22
C VAL A 265 -22.91 -7.70 -5.58
N ASN A 266 -23.99 -8.46 -5.79
CA ASN A 266 -24.22 -9.17 -7.06
C ASN A 266 -24.10 -8.25 -8.30
N GLY A 267 -23.51 -8.80 -9.34
CA GLY A 267 -23.56 -8.31 -10.72
C GLY A 267 -24.82 -8.83 -11.40
N GLY A 268 -25.54 -7.96 -12.10
CA GLY A 268 -26.83 -8.30 -12.67
C GLY A 268 -26.79 -8.43 -14.18
N GLY A 269 -27.97 -8.58 -14.78
CA GLY A 269 -28.11 -8.46 -16.23
C GLY A 269 -27.62 -9.67 -17.05
N LEU A 270 -27.30 -9.38 -18.30
CA LEU A 270 -26.84 -10.27 -19.36
C LEU A 270 -25.36 -10.63 -19.22
N SER A 271 -24.52 -9.82 -18.57
CA SER A 271 -23.09 -10.15 -18.34
C SER A 271 -22.41 -9.34 -17.22
N GLY A 272 -23.14 -8.78 -16.26
CA GLY A 272 -22.54 -7.91 -15.24
C GLY A 272 -21.68 -8.69 -14.25
N ASP A 273 -20.46 -8.21 -14.02
CA ASP A 273 -19.54 -8.75 -13.02
C ASP A 273 -20.02 -8.41 -11.62
N ALA A 274 -19.76 -9.26 -10.62
CA ALA A 274 -20.07 -8.91 -9.24
C ALA A 274 -19.05 -7.91 -8.67
N GLY A 275 -19.43 -7.25 -7.58
CA GLY A 275 -18.57 -6.26 -6.91
C GLY A 275 -17.69 -6.90 -5.84
N SER A 276 -17.31 -6.14 -4.82
CA SER A 276 -16.38 -6.61 -3.78
C SER A 276 -16.91 -6.43 -2.36
N VAL A 277 -16.48 -7.30 -1.45
CA VAL A 277 -16.77 -7.21 -0.02
C VAL A 277 -15.48 -7.32 0.78
N THR A 278 -15.16 -6.27 1.54
CA THR A 278 -14.01 -6.25 2.45
C THR A 278 -14.50 -6.19 3.89
N LEU A 279 -14.05 -7.13 4.72
CA LEU A 279 -14.39 -7.22 6.14
C LEU A 279 -13.12 -7.31 6.99
N ILE A 280 -12.71 -6.20 7.58
CA ILE A 280 -11.49 -6.16 8.40
C ILE A 280 -11.86 -5.89 9.86
N ALA A 281 -11.32 -6.71 10.76
CA ALA A 281 -11.42 -6.46 12.20
C ALA A 281 -10.11 -6.78 12.92
N THR A 282 -9.70 -5.90 13.84
CA THR A 282 -8.57 -6.22 14.72
C THR A 282 -8.90 -7.41 15.64
N GLY A 283 -10.16 -7.52 16.03
CA GLY A 283 -10.73 -8.58 16.85
C GLY A 283 -11.21 -9.77 16.04
N SER A 284 -12.30 -10.39 16.49
CA SER A 284 -12.92 -11.53 15.81
C SER A 284 -13.95 -11.09 14.77
N VAL A 285 -14.04 -11.84 13.68
CA VAL A 285 -15.06 -11.67 12.64
C VAL A 285 -16.04 -12.84 12.68
N SER A 286 -17.35 -12.54 12.70
CA SER A 286 -18.42 -13.53 12.70
C SER A 286 -19.41 -13.27 11.57
N VAL A 287 -19.38 -14.09 10.53
CA VAL A 287 -20.31 -14.09 9.40
C VAL A 287 -21.46 -15.07 9.66
N GLY A 288 -22.55 -14.55 10.20
CA GLY A 288 -23.82 -15.24 10.45
C GLY A 288 -24.95 -14.85 9.49
N GLY A 289 -24.74 -13.86 8.61
CA GLY A 289 -25.60 -13.54 7.47
C GLY A 289 -24.93 -13.92 6.15
N THR A 290 -25.71 -14.11 5.08
CA THR A 290 -25.15 -14.52 3.79
C THR A 290 -24.39 -13.38 3.12
N ILE A 291 -23.27 -13.69 2.46
CA ILE A 291 -22.59 -12.76 1.56
C ILE A 291 -22.85 -13.25 0.14
N THR A 292 -23.37 -12.39 -0.72
CA THR A 292 -23.69 -12.71 -2.12
C THR A 292 -23.03 -11.71 -3.04
N GLY A 293 -22.21 -12.22 -3.95
CA GLY A 293 -21.54 -11.52 -5.03
C GLY A 293 -21.53 -12.40 -6.28
N ASP A 294 -22.71 -12.85 -6.68
CA ASP A 294 -22.87 -13.66 -7.89
C ASP A 294 -22.96 -12.75 -9.13
N ALA A 295 -22.41 -13.20 -10.24
CA ALA A 295 -22.44 -12.46 -11.50
C ALA A 295 -23.72 -12.69 -12.33
N GLY A 296 -23.97 -11.74 -13.24
CA GLY A 296 -24.99 -11.83 -14.28
C GLY A 296 -24.53 -12.68 -15.46
N GLY A 297 -25.46 -13.14 -16.29
CA GLY A 297 -25.08 -13.97 -17.42
C GLY A 297 -26.22 -14.29 -18.38
N SER A 298 -25.85 -14.43 -19.66
CA SER A 298 -26.78 -14.76 -20.73
C SER A 298 -26.11 -15.54 -21.84
N SER A 299 -26.92 -16.30 -22.59
CA SER A 299 -26.44 -16.99 -23.79
C SER A 299 -26.01 -16.06 -24.93
N THR A 300 -26.25 -14.75 -24.82
CA THR A 300 -25.97 -13.76 -25.87
C THR A 300 -24.70 -12.95 -25.62
N GLU A 301 -24.40 -12.66 -24.35
CA GLU A 301 -23.31 -11.77 -23.97
C GLU A 301 -22.23 -12.46 -23.14
N GLY A 302 -22.47 -13.70 -22.70
CA GLY A 302 -21.55 -14.46 -21.85
C GLY A 302 -21.96 -14.36 -20.37
N GLY A 303 -21.14 -14.95 -19.51
CA GLY A 303 -21.20 -14.79 -18.06
C GLY A 303 -20.21 -13.76 -17.55
N GLY A 304 -20.61 -12.97 -16.55
CA GLY A 304 -19.69 -12.11 -15.80
C GLY A 304 -18.88 -12.88 -14.75
N ALA A 305 -17.91 -12.21 -14.16
CA ALA A 305 -17.06 -12.73 -13.09
C ALA A 305 -17.74 -12.63 -11.71
N GLY A 306 -17.50 -13.63 -10.86
CA GLY A 306 -17.90 -13.61 -9.45
C GLY A 306 -17.14 -12.54 -8.63
N ALA A 307 -17.60 -12.30 -7.40
CA ALA A 307 -17.08 -11.23 -6.56
C ALA A 307 -15.74 -11.53 -5.89
N ASP A 308 -15.00 -10.47 -5.57
CA ASP A 308 -13.83 -10.51 -4.70
C ASP A 308 -14.26 -10.28 -3.24
N ILE A 309 -14.00 -11.26 -2.36
CA ILE A 309 -14.45 -11.24 -0.97
C ILE A 309 -13.27 -11.45 -0.04
N GLU A 310 -12.86 -10.39 0.67
CA GLU A 310 -11.78 -10.43 1.64
C GLU A 310 -12.33 -10.36 3.07
N ILE A 311 -11.92 -11.30 3.92
CA ILE A 311 -12.32 -11.32 5.34
C ILE A 311 -11.12 -11.55 6.24
N THR A 312 -10.75 -10.53 7.00
CA THR A 312 -9.54 -10.52 7.84
C THR A 312 -9.88 -10.29 9.32
N ALA A 313 -9.59 -11.29 10.16
CA ALA A 313 -9.64 -11.22 11.62
C ALA A 313 -8.21 -11.20 12.21
N VAL A 314 -7.61 -10.01 12.32
CA VAL A 314 -6.16 -9.83 12.54
C VAL A 314 -5.64 -10.59 13.76
N ALA A 315 -6.22 -10.39 14.94
CA ALA A 315 -5.82 -11.08 16.17
C ALA A 315 -6.87 -12.09 16.67
N GLY A 316 -8.00 -12.19 15.99
CA GLY A 316 -9.18 -12.92 16.44
C GLY A 316 -9.44 -14.24 15.74
N THR A 317 -10.62 -14.79 16.00
CA THR A 317 -11.16 -15.96 15.31
C THR A 317 -12.10 -15.49 14.22
N LEU A 318 -12.05 -16.15 13.06
CA LEU A 318 -13.01 -15.98 11.98
C LEU A 318 -14.02 -17.13 12.00
N THR A 319 -15.32 -16.81 12.11
CA THR A 319 -16.40 -17.80 12.04
C THR A 319 -17.30 -17.51 10.85
N VAL A 320 -17.42 -18.48 9.94
CA VAL A 320 -18.35 -18.44 8.79
C VAL A 320 -19.48 -19.45 9.04
N ALA A 321 -20.60 -18.93 9.54
CA ALA A 321 -21.79 -19.68 9.93
C ALA A 321 -22.97 -19.51 8.95
N ALA A 322 -22.85 -18.60 7.97
CA ALA A 322 -23.77 -18.44 6.85
C ALA A 322 -23.02 -18.48 5.52
N GLY A 323 -23.74 -18.75 4.43
CA GLY A 323 -23.13 -19.02 3.14
C GLY A 323 -22.51 -17.79 2.48
N ILE A 324 -21.40 -18.00 1.78
CA ILE A 324 -20.73 -17.03 0.91
C ILE A 324 -20.86 -17.53 -0.53
N SER A 325 -21.28 -16.67 -1.45
CA SER A 325 -21.47 -17.00 -2.86
C SER A 325 -20.81 -15.91 -3.71
N ALA A 326 -19.85 -16.32 -4.53
CA ALA A 326 -19.11 -15.55 -5.51
C ALA A 326 -19.14 -16.30 -6.85
N ASP A 327 -20.31 -16.83 -7.21
CA ASP A 327 -20.44 -17.66 -8.40
C ASP A 327 -20.40 -16.81 -9.68
N SER A 328 -19.86 -17.41 -10.74
CA SER A 328 -19.81 -16.77 -12.04
C SER A 328 -21.15 -16.75 -12.76
N GLY A 329 -21.20 -15.93 -13.82
CA GLY A 329 -22.30 -15.89 -14.76
C GLY A 329 -22.32 -17.08 -15.72
N VAL A 330 -23.51 -17.49 -16.12
CA VAL A 330 -23.69 -18.49 -17.19
C VAL A 330 -23.66 -17.84 -18.58
N PRO A 331 -23.08 -18.47 -19.61
CA PRO A 331 -22.55 -19.85 -19.66
C PRO A 331 -21.04 -20.04 -19.48
N ASP A 332 -20.27 -18.96 -19.37
CA ASP A 332 -18.80 -18.95 -19.56
C ASP A 332 -18.04 -17.94 -18.66
N GLY A 333 -18.61 -17.53 -17.52
CA GLY A 333 -17.94 -16.62 -16.58
C GLY A 333 -16.95 -17.31 -15.63
N ASP A 334 -16.08 -16.53 -15.00
CA ASP A 334 -15.10 -16.99 -14.00
C ASP A 334 -15.62 -16.84 -12.56
N GLY A 335 -15.40 -17.85 -11.71
CA GLY A 335 -15.75 -17.78 -10.29
C GLY A 335 -14.92 -16.70 -9.59
N GLY A 336 -15.45 -16.10 -8.53
CA GLY A 336 -14.78 -15.03 -7.78
C GLY A 336 -13.70 -15.53 -6.81
N GLU A 337 -13.08 -14.60 -6.10
CA GLU A 337 -12.01 -14.84 -5.12
C GLU A 337 -12.56 -14.70 -3.69
N VAL A 338 -12.20 -15.61 -2.79
CA VAL A 338 -12.62 -15.57 -1.38
C VAL A 338 -11.44 -15.81 -0.44
N ASP A 339 -10.94 -14.73 0.14
CA ASP A 339 -9.81 -14.74 1.06
C ASP A 339 -10.27 -14.68 2.50
N LEU A 340 -9.79 -15.64 3.30
CA LEU A 340 -10.17 -15.77 4.70
C LEU A 340 -8.91 -15.79 5.57
N THR A 341 -8.63 -14.71 6.29
CA THR A 341 -7.46 -14.61 7.17
C THR A 341 -7.88 -14.52 8.63
N ALA A 342 -7.26 -15.32 9.50
CA ALA A 342 -7.46 -15.21 10.95
C ALA A 342 -6.17 -15.42 11.75
N GLY A 343 -5.88 -14.51 12.69
CA GLY A 343 -4.74 -14.65 13.60
C GLY A 343 -4.83 -15.85 14.55
N THR A 344 -6.02 -16.43 14.74
CA THR A 344 -6.22 -17.65 15.53
C THR A 344 -6.88 -18.77 14.72
N ASP A 345 -8.17 -19.00 14.90
CA ASP A 345 -8.88 -20.10 14.24
C ASP A 345 -9.79 -19.59 13.12
N ILE A 346 -9.94 -20.41 12.08
CA ILE A 346 -11.03 -20.31 11.11
C ILE A 346 -12.00 -21.45 11.36
N LEU A 347 -13.26 -21.09 11.62
CA LEU A 347 -14.39 -22.01 11.72
C LEU A 347 -15.38 -21.74 10.59
N GLN A 348 -15.15 -22.36 9.43
CA GLN A 348 -16.04 -22.30 8.29
C GLN A 348 -16.96 -23.53 8.29
N THR A 349 -18.26 -23.31 8.52
CA THR A 349 -19.26 -24.38 8.67
C THR A 349 -20.41 -24.28 7.68
N ALA A 350 -20.69 -23.09 7.15
CA ALA A 350 -21.63 -22.87 6.06
C ALA A 350 -20.91 -22.84 4.70
N ALA A 351 -21.61 -23.17 3.62
CA ALA A 351 -21.01 -23.35 2.31
C ALA A 351 -20.39 -22.05 1.75
N ILE A 352 -19.22 -22.18 1.14
CA ILE A 352 -18.62 -21.17 0.26
C ILE A 352 -18.74 -21.68 -1.18
N SER A 353 -19.14 -20.83 -2.10
CA SER A 353 -19.22 -21.15 -3.52
C SER A 353 -18.53 -20.03 -4.30
N ALA A 354 -17.51 -20.37 -5.07
CA ALA A 354 -16.82 -19.52 -6.03
C ALA A 354 -16.78 -20.30 -7.35
N ALA A 355 -17.92 -20.87 -7.75
CA ALA A 355 -17.97 -21.84 -8.82
C ALA A 355 -18.12 -21.13 -10.17
N GLY A 356 -17.41 -21.65 -11.17
CA GLY A 356 -17.63 -21.37 -12.57
C GLY A 356 -18.94 -22.01 -13.02
N ARG A 357 -20.01 -21.23 -13.17
CA ARG A 357 -21.32 -21.73 -13.58
C ARG A 357 -21.40 -21.77 -15.09
N GLY A 358 -21.27 -22.96 -15.66
CA GLY A 358 -21.53 -23.15 -17.08
C GLY A 358 -20.68 -24.23 -17.71
N VAL A 359 -20.78 -24.36 -19.03
CA VAL A 359 -20.00 -25.37 -19.75
C VAL A 359 -18.59 -24.90 -20.03
N ASP A 360 -18.36 -23.60 -20.20
CA ASP A 360 -17.04 -23.03 -20.53
C ASP A 360 -16.50 -22.14 -19.40
N ALA A 361 -17.19 -22.13 -18.27
CA ALA A 361 -16.83 -21.37 -17.07
C ALA A 361 -15.60 -21.93 -16.36
N THR A 362 -14.87 -21.07 -15.67
CA THR A 362 -13.72 -21.41 -14.82
C THR A 362 -14.10 -21.29 -13.35
N GLY A 363 -13.68 -22.23 -12.50
CA GLY A 363 -13.82 -22.08 -11.05
C GLY A 363 -12.92 -20.97 -10.51
N GLY A 364 -13.35 -20.31 -9.44
CA GLY A 364 -12.59 -19.26 -8.74
C GLY A 364 -11.77 -19.80 -7.57
N ASP A 365 -11.29 -18.89 -6.73
CA ASP A 365 -10.24 -19.17 -5.75
C ASP A 365 -10.74 -18.97 -4.32
N VAL A 366 -10.26 -19.82 -3.40
CA VAL A 366 -10.61 -19.73 -1.98
C VAL A 366 -9.38 -19.99 -1.12
N GLU A 367 -8.92 -18.96 -0.39
CA GLU A 367 -7.66 -18.98 0.35
C GLU A 367 -7.85 -18.81 1.88
N PRO A 368 -8.10 -19.89 2.64
CA PRO A 368 -8.19 -19.79 4.09
C PRO A 368 -6.85 -19.96 4.81
N SER A 369 -6.41 -18.90 5.49
CA SER A 369 -5.21 -18.87 6.34
C SER A 369 -5.54 -18.71 7.83
N ALA A 370 -5.19 -19.71 8.65
CA ALA A 370 -5.45 -19.72 10.08
C ALA A 370 -4.16 -19.80 10.92
N GLY A 371 -3.94 -18.84 11.82
CA GLY A 371 -2.80 -18.86 12.74
C GLY A 371 -2.72 -20.09 13.68
N ARG A 372 -3.83 -20.83 13.88
CA ARG A 372 -3.92 -21.99 14.78
C ARG A 372 -4.75 -23.15 14.23
N HIS A 373 -6.08 -23.14 14.27
CA HIS A 373 -6.89 -24.26 13.76
C HIS A 373 -7.77 -23.84 12.60
N LEU A 374 -7.83 -24.70 11.59
CA LEU A 374 -8.67 -24.52 10.42
C LEU A 374 -9.74 -25.61 10.40
N THR A 375 -11.00 -25.21 10.28
CA THR A 375 -12.12 -26.13 10.08
C THR A 375 -12.86 -25.71 8.83
N LEU A 376 -12.89 -26.59 7.82
CA LEU A 376 -13.54 -26.36 6.54
C LEU A 376 -14.78 -27.23 6.37
N GLY A 377 -15.90 -26.56 6.12
CA GLY A 377 -17.17 -27.08 5.66
C GLY A 377 -17.17 -27.28 4.15
N THR A 378 -18.31 -27.05 3.51
CA THR A 378 -18.43 -27.23 2.06
C THR A 378 -17.82 -26.04 1.34
N ILE A 379 -17.01 -26.30 0.32
CA ILE A 379 -16.45 -25.29 -0.60
C ILE A 379 -16.62 -25.81 -2.03
N ASP A 380 -17.16 -24.98 -2.91
CA ASP A 380 -17.35 -25.27 -4.33
C ASP A 380 -16.60 -24.25 -5.19
N VAL A 381 -15.47 -24.67 -5.76
CA VAL A 381 -14.68 -23.96 -6.78
C VAL A 381 -14.71 -24.73 -8.10
N SER A 382 -15.76 -25.52 -8.35
CA SER A 382 -15.87 -26.26 -9.60
C SER A 382 -16.08 -25.35 -10.79
N GLY A 383 -15.65 -25.82 -11.97
CA GLY A 383 -15.90 -25.16 -13.24
C GLY A 383 -16.24 -26.16 -14.34
N GLY A 384 -16.41 -25.62 -15.54
CA GLY A 384 -16.73 -26.35 -16.76
C GLY A 384 -15.48 -26.80 -17.50
N THR A 385 -15.42 -26.46 -18.79
CA THR A 385 -14.26 -26.70 -19.65
C THR A 385 -13.17 -25.64 -19.50
N GLY A 386 -13.48 -24.49 -18.87
CA GLY A 386 -12.50 -23.45 -18.52
C GLY A 386 -11.51 -23.91 -17.44
N GLY A 387 -11.93 -24.84 -16.58
CA GLY A 387 -11.11 -25.44 -15.53
C GLY A 387 -11.80 -25.38 -14.17
N GLY A 388 -11.37 -26.22 -13.23
CA GLY A 388 -11.71 -26.04 -11.82
C GLY A 388 -10.80 -24.98 -11.20
N GLY A 389 -11.25 -24.33 -10.13
CA GLY A 389 -10.51 -23.33 -9.40
C GLY A 389 -9.62 -23.91 -8.30
N THR A 390 -9.10 -23.05 -7.43
CA THR A 390 -8.12 -23.44 -6.41
C THR A 390 -8.67 -23.38 -4.99
N ILE A 391 -8.04 -24.17 -4.11
CA ILE A 391 -8.20 -24.03 -2.65
C ILE A 391 -6.82 -24.14 -2.03
N PHE A 392 -6.28 -23.01 -1.56
CA PHE A 392 -4.99 -22.93 -0.88
C PHE A 392 -5.20 -22.59 0.58
N ALA A 393 -4.91 -23.57 1.43
CA ALA A 393 -5.29 -23.51 2.83
C ALA A 393 -4.10 -23.79 3.74
N ASP A 394 -3.86 -22.89 4.69
CA ASP A 394 -2.82 -23.05 5.70
C ASP A 394 -3.38 -22.95 7.12
N ALA A 395 -2.75 -23.71 8.03
CA ALA A 395 -3.07 -23.67 9.44
C ALA A 395 -1.83 -23.91 10.31
N GLY A 396 -1.59 -23.04 11.29
CA GLY A 396 -0.49 -23.24 12.27
C GLY A 396 -0.62 -24.48 13.17
N GLY A 397 -1.74 -25.20 13.09
CA GLY A 397 -2.12 -26.31 13.97
C GLY A 397 -2.91 -27.40 13.24
N HIS A 398 -4.18 -27.63 13.61
CA HIS A 398 -4.97 -28.74 13.04
C HIS A 398 -5.92 -28.22 11.97
N ALA A 399 -5.89 -28.83 10.79
CA ALA A 399 -6.83 -28.62 9.69
C ALA A 399 -7.82 -29.79 9.61
N LEU A 400 -9.10 -29.49 9.83
CA LEU A 400 -10.22 -30.43 9.74
C LEU A 400 -11.01 -30.18 8.45
N LEU A 401 -10.88 -31.08 7.48
CA LEU A 401 -11.63 -31.04 6.21
C LEU A 401 -12.88 -31.90 6.36
N GLN A 402 -13.99 -31.28 6.76
CA GLN A 402 -15.21 -31.99 7.16
C GLN A 402 -16.41 -31.82 6.21
N GLY A 403 -16.44 -30.78 5.38
CA GLY A 403 -17.41 -30.67 4.29
C GLY A 403 -16.87 -31.20 2.97
N GLN A 404 -17.70 -31.10 1.93
CA GLN A 404 -17.30 -31.47 0.58
C GLN A 404 -16.53 -30.32 -0.05
N LEU A 405 -15.28 -30.53 -0.42
CA LEU A 405 -14.46 -29.59 -1.18
C LEU A 405 -14.46 -30.04 -2.63
N ASN A 406 -15.01 -29.22 -3.52
CA ASN A 406 -15.29 -29.54 -4.91
C ASN A 406 -14.56 -28.57 -5.85
N GLY A 407 -13.67 -29.10 -6.69
CA GLY A 407 -12.93 -28.39 -7.73
C GLY A 407 -13.00 -29.18 -9.03
N ASP A 408 -14.14 -29.83 -9.27
CA ASP A 408 -14.38 -30.55 -10.52
C ASP A 408 -14.23 -29.59 -11.70
N GLY A 409 -13.69 -30.09 -12.81
CA GLY A 409 -13.11 -29.27 -13.88
C GLY A 409 -11.58 -29.31 -13.89
N GLY A 410 -10.96 -29.95 -12.89
CA GLY A 410 -9.51 -30.16 -12.80
C GLY A 410 -8.77 -29.14 -11.92
N GLY A 411 -9.41 -28.72 -10.82
CA GLY A 411 -8.84 -27.75 -9.89
C GLY A 411 -7.59 -28.21 -9.14
N GLU A 412 -7.01 -27.29 -8.38
CA GLU A 412 -5.77 -27.51 -7.62
C GLU A 412 -5.96 -27.17 -6.15
N PHE A 413 -5.77 -28.16 -5.29
CA PHE A 413 -5.91 -27.99 -3.85
C PHE A 413 -4.59 -28.24 -3.13
N GLN A 414 -4.22 -27.31 -2.26
CA GLN A 414 -3.07 -27.43 -1.38
C GLN A 414 -3.47 -27.14 0.06
N PHE A 415 -3.16 -28.08 0.96
CA PHE A 415 -3.40 -27.94 2.38
C PHE A 415 -2.09 -28.11 3.17
N VAL A 416 -1.74 -27.14 3.99
CA VAL A 416 -0.56 -27.16 4.85
C VAL A 416 -0.97 -26.96 6.30
N ALA A 417 -0.68 -27.92 7.18
CA ALA A 417 -0.99 -27.78 8.60
C ALA A 417 -0.09 -28.63 9.51
N ALA A 418 -0.12 -28.44 10.83
CA ALA A 418 0.55 -29.35 11.77
C ALA A 418 -0.04 -30.76 11.67
N SER A 419 -1.35 -30.84 11.54
CA SER A 419 -2.04 -32.10 11.33
C SER A 419 -3.28 -31.90 10.47
N ILE A 420 -3.51 -32.80 9.52
CA ILE A 420 -4.65 -32.77 8.60
C ILE A 420 -5.54 -33.98 8.88
N SER A 421 -6.85 -33.75 8.97
CA SER A 421 -7.86 -34.81 9.03
C SER A 421 -8.93 -34.60 7.98
N VAL A 422 -9.01 -35.52 7.03
CA VAL A 422 -10.05 -35.55 6.00
C VAL A 422 -11.16 -36.48 6.47
N THR A 423 -12.37 -35.95 6.63
CA THR A 423 -13.53 -36.73 7.08
C THR A 423 -14.65 -36.83 6.05
N ASN A 424 -14.50 -36.15 4.92
CA ASN A 424 -15.52 -36.09 3.86
C ASN A 424 -14.84 -36.11 2.47
N LYS A 425 -15.51 -35.64 1.42
CA LYS A 425 -15.02 -35.68 0.04
C LYS A 425 -14.21 -34.43 -0.29
N VAL A 426 -12.96 -34.62 -0.71
CA VAL A 426 -12.10 -33.60 -1.32
C VAL A 426 -11.85 -34.05 -2.75
N HIS A 427 -12.34 -33.31 -3.74
CA HIS A 427 -12.24 -33.76 -5.12
C HIS A 427 -12.01 -32.64 -6.13
N ALA A 428 -11.05 -32.88 -7.01
CA ALA A 428 -10.68 -32.04 -8.14
C ALA A 428 -10.71 -32.89 -9.42
N ASP A 429 -11.86 -33.51 -9.71
CA ASP A 429 -12.01 -34.45 -10.82
C ASP A 429 -12.18 -33.70 -12.15
N ALA A 430 -11.49 -34.15 -13.19
CA ALA A 430 -11.69 -33.71 -14.56
C ALA A 430 -12.33 -34.82 -15.40
N TYR A 431 -13.25 -34.44 -16.30
CA TYR A 431 -13.95 -35.35 -17.19
C TYR A 431 -13.56 -35.11 -18.66
N ASN A 432 -13.98 -35.97 -19.59
CA ASN A 432 -13.86 -35.74 -21.05
C ASN A 432 -12.46 -35.48 -21.65
N GLY A 433 -11.38 -35.79 -20.93
CA GLY A 433 -10.01 -35.70 -21.45
C GLY A 433 -9.28 -34.36 -21.16
N PHE A 434 -9.88 -33.49 -20.34
CA PHE A 434 -9.21 -32.34 -19.74
C PHE A 434 -8.14 -32.78 -18.74
N LEU A 435 -7.15 -31.93 -18.49
CA LEU A 435 -6.08 -32.22 -17.53
C LEU A 435 -6.72 -32.50 -16.15
N GLY A 436 -6.29 -33.59 -15.49
CA GLY A 436 -6.79 -33.94 -14.17
C GLY A 436 -6.25 -32.99 -13.11
N GLY A 437 -7.04 -32.76 -12.06
CA GLY A 437 -6.67 -31.87 -10.97
C GLY A 437 -5.61 -32.44 -10.02
N LEU A 438 -5.25 -31.66 -9.01
CA LEU A 438 -4.20 -32.00 -8.04
C LEU A 438 -4.72 -31.80 -6.62
N VAL A 439 -4.48 -32.78 -5.75
CA VAL A 439 -4.75 -32.63 -4.31
C VAL A 439 -3.48 -32.91 -3.53
N ILE A 440 -2.95 -31.89 -2.85
CA ILE A 440 -1.76 -31.94 -2.02
C ILE A 440 -2.13 -31.77 -0.55
N LEU A 441 -1.79 -32.75 0.28
CA LEU A 441 -1.88 -32.64 1.74
C LEU A 441 -0.48 -32.71 2.35
N ARG A 442 -0.04 -31.65 3.04
CA ARG A 442 1.27 -31.58 3.72
C ARG A 442 1.08 -31.31 5.20
N ALA A 443 1.50 -32.25 6.05
CA ALA A 443 1.46 -32.04 7.49
C ALA A 443 2.47 -32.90 8.26
N CYS A 444 2.61 -32.67 9.58
CA CYS A 444 3.24 -33.68 10.42
C CYS A 444 2.38 -34.94 10.43
N ASP A 445 1.11 -34.86 10.83
CA ASP A 445 0.22 -36.03 10.80
C ASP A 445 -0.88 -35.87 9.74
N VAL A 446 -1.07 -36.88 8.88
CA VAL A 446 -2.12 -36.89 7.84
C VAL A 446 -3.06 -38.08 8.04
N ALA A 447 -4.35 -37.81 8.22
CA ALA A 447 -5.37 -38.84 8.35
C ALA A 447 -6.49 -38.68 7.31
N VAL A 448 -6.64 -39.67 6.43
CA VAL A 448 -7.81 -39.81 5.56
C VAL A 448 -8.75 -40.83 6.21
N ASN A 449 -9.80 -40.35 6.87
CA ASN A 449 -10.65 -41.19 7.71
C ASN A 449 -11.52 -42.16 6.92
N VAL A 450 -12.05 -43.18 7.60
CA VAL A 450 -12.96 -44.17 7.00
C VAL A 450 -14.19 -43.46 6.44
N GLY A 451 -14.49 -43.70 5.16
CA GLY A 451 -15.60 -43.07 4.45
C GLY A 451 -15.27 -41.73 3.80
N ALA A 452 -14.12 -41.13 4.11
CA ALA A 452 -13.60 -39.96 3.39
C ALA A 452 -13.13 -40.36 1.98
N VAL A 453 -13.15 -39.41 1.05
CA VAL A 453 -12.76 -39.63 -0.34
C VAL A 453 -11.86 -38.49 -0.77
N VAL A 454 -10.66 -38.81 -1.28
CA VAL A 454 -9.80 -37.85 -1.96
C VAL A 454 -9.70 -38.27 -3.43
N SER A 455 -10.10 -37.39 -4.34
CA SER A 455 -10.22 -37.73 -5.76
C SER A 455 -9.65 -36.65 -6.67
N SER A 456 -8.89 -37.08 -7.67
CA SER A 456 -8.37 -36.25 -8.75
C SER A 456 -8.35 -37.05 -10.04
N LEU A 457 -9.54 -37.42 -10.51
CA LEU A 457 -9.68 -38.16 -11.76
C LEU A 457 -9.30 -37.27 -12.95
N GLY A 458 -8.70 -37.86 -13.98
CA GLY A 458 -8.28 -37.15 -15.19
C GLY A 458 -6.88 -37.61 -15.64
N PRO A 459 -6.47 -37.36 -16.90
CA PRO A 459 -5.25 -37.92 -17.49
C PRO A 459 -3.94 -37.55 -16.76
N THR A 460 -3.91 -36.41 -16.08
CA THR A 460 -2.77 -35.91 -15.28
C THR A 460 -3.03 -35.90 -13.78
N GLY A 461 -4.20 -36.40 -13.35
CA GLY A 461 -4.66 -36.19 -11.98
C GLY A 461 -3.85 -36.95 -10.93
N GLU A 462 -3.47 -36.25 -9.87
CA GLU A 462 -2.62 -36.76 -8.80
C GLU A 462 -3.17 -36.45 -7.40
N ASN A 463 -3.04 -37.42 -6.50
CA ASN A 463 -3.19 -37.22 -5.06
C ASN A 463 -1.80 -37.38 -4.42
N LEU A 464 -1.25 -36.29 -3.88
CA LEU A 464 0.03 -36.25 -3.18
C LEU A 464 -0.19 -36.02 -1.69
N LEU A 465 0.11 -37.02 -0.87
CA LEU A 465 0.07 -36.89 0.59
C LEU A 465 1.49 -36.97 1.12
N GLN A 466 1.89 -36.00 1.92
CA GLN A 466 3.21 -35.90 2.53
C GLN A 466 3.06 -35.78 4.04
N ALA A 467 3.66 -36.71 4.78
CA ALA A 467 3.60 -36.71 6.24
C ALA A 467 4.97 -36.94 6.89
N SER A 468 5.33 -36.05 7.79
CA SER A 468 6.57 -36.19 8.58
C SER A 468 6.42 -37.09 9.80
N GLY A 469 5.17 -37.28 10.23
CA GLY A 469 4.71 -38.04 11.37
C GLY A 469 3.94 -39.28 10.92
N GLN A 470 2.76 -39.49 11.50
CA GLN A 470 1.90 -40.62 11.17
C GLN A 470 1.01 -40.28 9.96
N MET A 471 1.01 -41.19 8.98
CA MET A 471 0.04 -41.16 7.88
C MET A 471 -0.90 -42.35 7.98
N THR A 472 -2.21 -42.11 8.04
CA THR A 472 -3.23 -43.17 8.06
C THR A 472 -4.25 -42.99 6.95
N ILE A 473 -4.41 -44.02 6.11
CA ILE A 473 -5.38 -44.04 5.01
C ILE A 473 -6.46 -45.08 5.34
N GLY A 474 -7.61 -44.61 5.81
CA GLY A 474 -8.81 -45.40 6.06
C GLY A 474 -9.90 -45.28 5.00
N GLY A 475 -9.87 -44.20 4.21
CA GLY A 475 -10.87 -43.86 3.19
C GLY A 475 -10.52 -44.31 1.76
N THR A 476 -11.01 -43.55 0.78
CA THR A 476 -10.80 -43.77 -0.64
C THR A 476 -9.82 -42.76 -1.21
N LEU A 477 -8.84 -43.19 -2.00
CA LEU A 477 -7.98 -42.35 -2.83
C LEU A 477 -8.14 -42.78 -4.30
N THR A 478 -8.59 -41.88 -5.18
CA THR A 478 -8.86 -42.19 -6.59
C THR A 478 -8.26 -41.14 -7.52
N SER A 479 -7.36 -41.55 -8.42
CA SER A 479 -6.68 -40.64 -9.37
C SER A 479 -5.96 -41.46 -10.46
N VAL A 480 -5.13 -40.82 -11.29
CA VAL A 480 -4.15 -41.52 -12.14
C VAL A 480 -2.87 -41.84 -11.37
N ALA A 481 -2.46 -40.99 -10.44
CA ALA A 481 -1.33 -41.22 -9.55
C ALA A 481 -1.69 -40.94 -8.08
N ASN A 482 -1.49 -41.94 -7.21
CA ASN A 482 -1.57 -41.75 -5.76
C ASN A 482 -0.16 -41.89 -5.19
N ARG A 483 0.41 -40.81 -4.64
CA ARG A 483 1.77 -40.79 -4.08
C ARG A 483 1.70 -40.46 -2.60
N LEU A 484 2.30 -41.34 -1.79
CA LEU A 484 2.38 -41.20 -0.33
C LEU A 484 3.85 -41.07 0.06
N GLU A 485 4.24 -39.90 0.53
CA GLU A 485 5.60 -39.61 0.96
C GLU A 485 5.68 -39.48 2.47
N TYR A 486 6.74 -40.04 3.05
CA TYR A 486 6.93 -40.03 4.51
C TYR A 486 8.39 -39.84 4.90
N LEU A 487 8.62 -39.21 6.05
CA LEU A 487 9.95 -38.93 6.57
C LEU A 487 10.55 -40.11 7.34
N ASP A 488 9.87 -40.53 8.41
CA ASP A 488 10.37 -41.50 9.39
C ASP A 488 10.03 -42.95 8.98
N PRO A 489 11.02 -43.83 8.72
CA PRO A 489 10.82 -45.25 8.43
C PRO A 489 10.02 -46.00 9.49
N ALA A 490 10.07 -45.58 10.76
CA ALA A 490 9.29 -46.19 11.84
C ALA A 490 7.80 -45.81 11.78
N LYS A 491 7.43 -44.81 10.98
CA LYS A 491 6.07 -44.28 10.81
C LYS A 491 5.57 -44.42 9.38
N ALA A 492 6.00 -45.46 8.67
CA ALA A 492 5.56 -45.73 7.30
C ALA A 492 4.01 -45.68 7.18
N PRO A 493 3.46 -45.17 6.05
CA PRO A 493 2.02 -44.99 5.87
C PRO A 493 1.20 -46.25 6.15
N GLN A 494 0.15 -46.11 6.95
CA GLN A 494 -0.75 -47.20 7.34
C GLN A 494 -2.02 -47.16 6.48
N VAL A 495 -2.08 -48.03 5.47
CA VAL A 495 -3.29 -48.23 4.65
C VAL A 495 -4.17 -49.30 5.28
N ALA A 496 -5.36 -48.91 5.74
CA ALA A 496 -6.30 -49.83 6.39
C ALA A 496 -6.82 -50.89 5.41
N ALA A 497 -7.14 -52.09 5.90
CA ALA A 497 -7.62 -53.20 5.06
C ALA A 497 -8.95 -52.90 4.33
N GLY A 498 -9.72 -51.91 4.79
CA GLY A 498 -10.96 -51.44 4.17
C GLY A 498 -10.80 -50.21 3.28
N ALA A 499 -9.60 -49.63 3.17
CA ALA A 499 -9.34 -48.47 2.32
C ALA A 499 -9.36 -48.86 0.84
N VAL A 500 -9.81 -47.94 -0.02
CA VAL A 500 -9.88 -48.15 -1.48
C VAL A 500 -8.91 -47.18 -2.15
N VAL A 501 -7.77 -47.67 -2.63
CA VAL A 501 -6.77 -46.81 -3.29
C VAL A 501 -6.57 -47.28 -4.73
N VAL A 502 -6.96 -46.44 -5.69
CA VAL A 502 -6.97 -46.77 -7.12
C VAL A 502 -6.33 -45.64 -7.94
N PRO A 503 -5.20 -45.90 -8.65
CA PRO A 503 -4.37 -47.11 -8.58
C PRO A 503 -3.70 -47.26 -7.20
N PRO A 504 -3.12 -48.43 -6.87
CA PRO A 504 -2.36 -48.62 -5.63
C PRO A 504 -1.31 -47.51 -5.43
N PRO A 505 -1.06 -47.09 -4.17
CA PRO A 505 -0.22 -45.93 -3.94
C PRO A 505 1.26 -46.25 -4.18
N VAL A 506 1.98 -45.29 -4.74
CA VAL A 506 3.45 -45.28 -4.72
C VAL A 506 3.87 -44.73 -3.37
N ILE A 507 4.41 -45.61 -2.52
CA ILE A 507 4.89 -45.25 -1.17
C ILE A 507 6.41 -45.03 -1.26
N ALA A 508 6.85 -43.82 -0.98
CA ALA A 508 8.27 -43.43 -1.05
C ALA A 508 8.70 -42.71 0.23
N GLN A 509 9.90 -43.01 0.72
CA GLN A 509 10.50 -42.21 1.78
C GLN A 509 11.06 -40.93 1.14
N ASN A 510 10.71 -39.77 1.69
CA ASN A 510 11.24 -38.48 1.27
C ASN A 510 11.97 -37.84 2.45
N SER A 511 13.29 -37.75 2.35
CA SER A 511 14.16 -37.19 3.39
C SER A 511 14.21 -35.65 3.39
N LEU A 512 13.53 -35.00 2.44
CA LEU A 512 13.39 -33.54 2.37
C LEU A 512 12.14 -33.03 3.10
N LEU A 513 11.35 -33.92 3.71
CA LEU A 513 10.19 -33.51 4.50
C LEU A 513 10.65 -33.01 5.89
N PRO A 514 10.10 -31.89 6.40
CA PRO A 514 10.49 -31.36 7.71
C PRO A 514 10.15 -32.26 8.89
N PRO A 515 10.93 -32.32 9.98
CA PRO A 515 10.57 -33.11 11.16
C PRO A 515 9.29 -32.63 11.87
N CYS A 516 8.60 -33.54 12.56
CA CYS A 516 7.49 -33.17 13.45
C CYS A 516 7.97 -32.44 14.71
N GLY A 517 7.34 -31.31 15.06
CA GLY A 517 7.58 -30.65 16.34
C GLY A 517 8.84 -29.79 16.37
N THR A 518 9.50 -29.57 15.24
CA THR A 518 9.92 -28.19 14.95
C THR A 518 8.66 -27.33 15.08
N PRO A 519 8.72 -26.10 15.60
CA PRO A 519 7.72 -25.11 15.19
C PRO A 519 7.54 -25.28 13.68
N HIS A 520 6.31 -25.12 13.17
CA HIS A 520 6.18 -24.87 11.74
C HIS A 520 7.29 -23.88 11.36
N PRO A 521 8.10 -24.17 10.32
CA PRO A 521 9.19 -23.29 9.91
C PRO A 521 8.66 -21.87 9.98
N ARG A 522 9.12 -21.18 11.02
CA ARG A 522 8.64 -19.84 11.31
C ARG A 522 9.68 -19.02 10.64
N CYS A 523 9.39 -18.70 9.40
CA CYS A 523 10.31 -17.87 8.67
C CYS A 523 10.64 -16.63 9.49
N GLY A 524 11.93 -16.33 9.61
CA GLY A 524 12.43 -15.22 10.41
C GLY A 524 12.71 -15.49 11.87
N ASN A 525 13.01 -16.74 12.24
CA ASN A 525 13.40 -17.10 13.60
C ASN A 525 14.92 -17.27 13.80
N GLY A 526 15.67 -17.19 12.70
CA GLY A 526 17.14 -17.18 12.65
C GLY A 526 17.72 -18.58 12.58
N ILE A 527 16.91 -19.57 12.22
CA ILE A 527 17.28 -20.97 12.16
C ILE A 527 16.68 -21.57 10.88
N VAL A 528 17.52 -21.84 9.89
CA VAL A 528 17.08 -22.53 8.65
C VAL A 528 16.57 -23.94 8.99
N GLU A 529 15.25 -24.11 8.95
CA GLU A 529 14.53 -25.36 9.21
C GLU A 529 14.17 -26.10 7.90
N ASP A 530 13.84 -27.40 7.93
CA ASP A 530 13.53 -28.13 6.69
C ASP A 530 12.26 -27.55 6.01
N GLY A 531 12.33 -27.25 4.71
CA GLY A 531 11.27 -26.52 3.99
C GLY A 531 11.52 -25.02 3.87
N GLU A 532 12.48 -24.51 4.65
CA GLU A 532 13.12 -23.22 4.45
C GLU A 532 14.40 -23.44 3.62
N GLU A 533 14.60 -22.66 2.58
CA GLU A 533 15.86 -22.63 1.85
C GLU A 533 16.87 -21.67 2.50
N CYS A 534 16.39 -20.77 3.37
CA CYS A 534 17.12 -19.76 4.15
C CYS A 534 16.30 -19.36 5.41
N ASP A 535 16.90 -18.66 6.37
CA ASP A 535 16.24 -17.97 7.51
C ASP A 535 17.31 -17.07 8.16
N ASP A 536 17.12 -15.76 8.08
CA ASP A 536 18.06 -14.74 8.56
C ASP A 536 17.68 -14.10 9.90
N GLY A 537 16.62 -14.58 10.55
CA GLY A 537 16.20 -14.06 11.86
C GLY A 537 15.12 -13.01 11.82
N ASN A 538 14.51 -12.76 10.66
CA ASN A 538 13.33 -11.91 10.52
C ASN A 538 12.51 -12.23 9.24
N ASN A 539 11.35 -11.58 9.06
CA ASN A 539 10.49 -11.77 7.88
C ASN A 539 10.56 -10.56 6.93
N ALA A 540 11.57 -9.70 7.06
CA ALA A 540 11.73 -8.62 6.10
C ALA A 540 12.15 -9.26 4.77
N PRO A 541 11.52 -8.88 3.65
CA PRO A 541 11.98 -9.31 2.34
C PRO A 541 13.30 -8.60 1.98
N CYS A 542 14.05 -9.15 1.03
CA CYS A 542 15.21 -8.53 0.39
C CYS A 542 16.52 -8.48 1.19
N ASP A 543 16.66 -9.28 2.23
CA ASP A 543 17.88 -9.44 3.03
C ASP A 543 18.56 -10.80 2.84
N GLY A 544 18.09 -11.58 1.86
CA GLY A 544 18.63 -12.89 1.50
C GLY A 544 17.73 -14.04 1.95
N CYS A 545 16.58 -13.75 2.54
CA CYS A 545 15.54 -14.72 2.77
C CYS A 545 14.12 -14.15 2.74
N SER A 546 13.24 -14.75 1.93
CA SER A 546 11.86 -14.25 1.80
C SER A 546 11.07 -14.47 3.09
N ALA A 547 9.94 -13.77 3.28
CA ALA A 547 9.03 -14.01 4.41
C ALA A 547 8.38 -15.41 4.42
N SER A 548 8.53 -16.17 3.32
CA SER A 548 8.13 -17.57 3.17
C SER A 548 9.32 -18.54 3.22
N CYS A 549 10.51 -18.01 3.49
CA CYS A 549 11.78 -18.70 3.66
C CYS A 549 12.26 -19.48 2.44
N THR A 550 12.11 -18.88 1.27
CA THR A 550 12.73 -19.29 0.00
C THR A 550 14.00 -18.47 -0.24
N THR A 551 14.99 -19.08 -0.89
CA THR A 551 16.24 -18.37 -1.20
C THR A 551 15.92 -17.34 -2.26
N GLU A 552 15.97 -16.08 -1.85
CA GLU A 552 15.79 -14.97 -2.75
C GLU A 552 16.94 -14.97 -3.77
N GLY A 553 16.66 -15.24 -5.05
CA GLY A 553 17.68 -15.19 -6.09
C GLY A 553 17.36 -15.81 -7.45
N CYS A 554 18.07 -15.31 -8.45
CA CYS A 554 17.65 -15.39 -9.83
C CYS A 554 17.64 -16.79 -10.44
N GLY A 555 16.52 -17.16 -11.05
CA GLY A 555 16.30 -18.40 -11.80
C GLY A 555 15.51 -19.46 -11.06
N ASN A 556 14.90 -19.11 -9.92
CA ASN A 556 14.08 -20.00 -9.10
C ASN A 556 12.60 -20.01 -9.56
N GLY A 557 12.20 -19.06 -10.42
CA GLY A 557 10.86 -18.93 -10.97
C GLY A 557 9.89 -18.12 -10.11
N VAL A 558 10.41 -17.40 -9.11
CA VAL A 558 9.69 -16.47 -8.23
C VAL A 558 10.43 -15.13 -8.32
N VAL A 559 9.73 -14.05 -8.65
CA VAL A 559 10.37 -12.72 -8.74
C VAL A 559 10.48 -12.15 -7.34
N GLU A 560 11.70 -12.04 -6.83
CA GLU A 560 11.99 -11.59 -5.47
C GLU A 560 13.08 -10.49 -5.50
N CYS A 561 13.04 -9.52 -4.58
CA CYS A 561 14.07 -8.48 -4.44
C CYS A 561 14.28 -7.56 -5.67
N ASP A 562 15.56 -7.32 -6.05
CA ASP A 562 15.99 -6.51 -7.21
C ASP A 562 15.74 -7.22 -8.57
N GLU A 563 15.04 -8.35 -8.58
CA GLU A 563 14.68 -9.06 -9.80
C GLU A 563 13.53 -8.36 -10.49
N GLN A 564 13.69 -8.19 -11.79
CA GLN A 564 12.67 -7.55 -12.62
C GLN A 564 11.80 -8.59 -13.34
N CYS A 565 12.21 -9.85 -13.28
CA CYS A 565 11.56 -11.01 -13.91
C CYS A 565 12.24 -12.30 -13.42
N ASP A 566 11.53 -13.41 -13.43
CA ASP A 566 12.11 -14.74 -13.22
C ASP A 566 11.26 -15.81 -13.91
N ASP A 567 11.66 -16.18 -15.13
CA ASP A 567 11.05 -17.26 -15.91
C ASP A 567 11.66 -18.64 -15.55
N GLY A 568 12.27 -18.73 -14.37
CA GLY A 568 12.96 -19.90 -13.83
C GLY A 568 14.10 -20.34 -14.73
N ALA A 569 14.15 -21.63 -15.03
CA ALA A 569 15.18 -22.20 -15.91
C ALA A 569 15.17 -21.64 -17.36
N ARG A 570 14.20 -20.80 -17.74
CA ARG A 570 14.11 -20.18 -19.07
C ARG A 570 14.84 -18.84 -19.18
N ASN A 571 15.31 -18.27 -18.07
CA ASN A 571 16.05 -17.00 -18.06
C ASN A 571 17.20 -16.99 -19.09
N GLY A 572 17.19 -16.00 -19.98
CA GLY A 572 18.18 -15.85 -21.06
C GLY A 572 17.87 -16.61 -22.35
N THR A 573 16.65 -17.16 -22.53
CA THR A 573 16.24 -17.73 -23.81
C THR A 573 15.99 -16.66 -24.89
N THR A 574 16.17 -17.00 -26.18
CA THR A 574 16.11 -16.01 -27.27
C THR A 574 14.67 -15.57 -27.54
N GLY A 575 14.38 -14.27 -27.39
CA GLY A 575 13.03 -13.71 -27.51
C GLY A 575 12.25 -13.68 -26.19
N ASP A 576 12.90 -14.13 -25.11
CA ASP A 576 12.40 -14.07 -23.75
C ASP A 576 12.53 -12.65 -23.18
N GLY A 577 11.55 -12.27 -22.36
CA GLY A 577 11.51 -10.98 -21.69
C GLY A 577 12.47 -10.89 -20.50
N CYS A 578 13.08 -12.00 -20.09
CA CYS A 578 13.97 -12.09 -18.93
C CYS A 578 15.37 -12.59 -19.29
N ASP A 579 16.43 -11.87 -18.88
CA ASP A 579 17.81 -12.34 -19.07
C ASP A 579 18.26 -13.30 -17.98
N ALA A 580 19.43 -13.92 -18.19
CA ALA A 580 20.04 -14.86 -17.26
C ALA A 580 20.49 -14.22 -15.91
N SER A 581 20.22 -12.94 -15.70
CA SER A 581 20.47 -12.21 -14.46
C SER A 581 19.17 -11.62 -13.90
N CYS A 582 18.01 -12.13 -14.32
CA CYS A 582 16.67 -11.74 -13.84
C CYS A 582 16.41 -10.25 -14.03
N ARG A 583 16.98 -9.69 -15.10
CA ARG A 583 16.70 -8.34 -15.57
C ARG A 583 15.85 -8.42 -16.81
N LEU A 584 14.91 -7.48 -16.89
CA LEU A 584 14.03 -7.35 -18.03
C LEU A 584 14.84 -7.03 -19.28
N VAL A 585 14.73 -7.86 -20.32
CA VAL A 585 15.32 -7.62 -21.64
C VAL A 585 14.36 -6.77 -22.46
N GLY A 586 14.81 -5.57 -22.81
CA GLY A 586 13.95 -4.58 -23.49
C GLY A 586 13.01 -3.89 -22.49
N THR A 587 12.59 -2.67 -22.82
CA THR A 587 11.91 -1.79 -21.85
C THR A 587 10.39 -1.88 -21.88
N ILE A 588 9.77 -2.43 -22.92
CA ILE A 588 8.30 -2.45 -23.09
C ILE A 588 7.76 -3.89 -22.93
N ARG A 589 6.66 -4.05 -22.20
CA ARG A 589 5.92 -5.32 -22.04
C ARG A 589 4.48 -5.17 -22.50
N TYR A 590 3.93 -6.25 -23.06
CA TYR A 590 2.55 -6.29 -23.54
C TYR A 590 1.68 -7.23 -22.69
N LEU A 591 0.49 -6.74 -22.36
CA LEU A 591 -0.47 -7.33 -21.42
C LEU A 591 -1.80 -7.62 -22.15
N PRO A 592 -2.08 -8.88 -22.53
CA PRO A 592 -3.33 -9.29 -23.17
C PRO A 592 -4.49 -9.33 -22.18
N ALA A 593 -5.74 -9.50 -22.65
CA ALA A 593 -6.94 -9.58 -21.82
C ALA A 593 -7.12 -10.93 -21.09
N SER A 594 -6.48 -12.01 -21.57
CA SER A 594 -6.36 -13.31 -20.91
C SER A 594 -5.33 -14.18 -21.65
N HIS A 595 -4.79 -15.20 -20.98
CA HIS A 595 -3.66 -16.00 -21.46
C HIS A 595 -4.03 -17.30 -22.21
N VAL A 596 -5.34 -17.59 -22.35
CA VAL A 596 -5.81 -18.91 -22.82
C VAL A 596 -6.70 -18.87 -24.07
N ASP A 597 -7.23 -17.69 -24.44
CA ASP A 597 -8.22 -17.57 -25.52
C ASP A 597 -7.71 -16.94 -26.81
N SER A 598 -8.34 -17.33 -27.93
CA SER A 598 -7.98 -16.89 -29.28
C SER A 598 -8.42 -15.47 -29.66
N SER A 599 -9.22 -14.80 -28.81
CA SER A 599 -9.69 -13.42 -29.01
C SER A 599 -9.09 -12.39 -28.05
N ASN A 600 -8.47 -12.83 -26.96
CA ASN A 600 -8.01 -11.93 -25.89
C ASN A 600 -6.64 -11.28 -26.16
N CYS A 601 -6.00 -11.56 -27.32
CA CYS A 601 -4.84 -10.82 -27.83
C CYS A 601 -5.20 -9.70 -28.83
N PHE A 602 -6.49 -9.45 -29.08
CA PHE A 602 -6.91 -8.44 -30.08
C PHE A 602 -6.43 -7.01 -29.73
N LEU A 603 -6.22 -6.73 -28.44
CA LEU A 603 -5.70 -5.50 -27.83
C LEU A 603 -4.83 -5.92 -26.64
N GLU A 604 -3.63 -5.39 -26.58
CA GLU A 604 -2.73 -5.57 -25.46
C GLU A 604 -2.30 -4.19 -24.94
N TRP A 605 -2.33 -4.01 -23.63
CA TRP A 605 -1.71 -2.83 -23.01
C TRP A 605 -0.20 -2.97 -23.09
N ALA A 606 0.48 -1.90 -23.47
CA ALA A 606 1.93 -1.81 -23.44
C ALA A 606 2.34 -1.00 -22.21
N ILE A 607 3.31 -1.46 -21.43
CA ILE A 607 3.87 -0.71 -20.30
C ILE A 607 5.39 -0.72 -20.36
N GLU A 608 6.02 0.43 -20.09
CA GLU A 608 7.47 0.52 -19.94
C GLU A 608 7.89 0.25 -18.50
N ASN A 609 8.90 -0.62 -18.33
CA ASN A 609 9.50 -1.01 -17.05
C ASN A 609 8.44 -1.33 -15.96
N PRO A 610 7.64 -2.39 -16.15
CA PRO A 610 6.71 -2.81 -15.11
C PRO A 610 7.50 -3.14 -13.82
N ASN A 611 7.10 -2.55 -12.69
CA ASN A 611 7.70 -2.87 -11.38
C ASN A 611 7.13 -4.15 -10.78
N SER A 612 6.07 -4.69 -11.40
CA SER A 612 5.43 -5.92 -10.92
C SER A 612 6.12 -7.16 -11.49
N PRO A 613 6.12 -8.28 -10.75
CA PRO A 613 6.65 -9.56 -11.20
C PRO A 613 6.21 -9.91 -12.63
N VAL A 614 7.19 -10.26 -13.46
CA VAL A 614 6.94 -10.83 -14.79
C VAL A 614 7.03 -12.35 -14.69
N VAL A 615 5.91 -13.04 -14.92
CA VAL A 615 5.80 -14.50 -14.84
C VAL A 615 5.40 -15.05 -16.21
N ASN A 616 6.16 -16.01 -16.74
CA ASN A 616 6.00 -16.56 -18.09
C ASN A 616 6.04 -15.46 -19.18
N GLY A 617 6.87 -14.44 -18.97
CA GLY A 617 7.02 -13.29 -19.86
C GLY A 617 5.88 -12.26 -19.82
N PHE A 618 4.80 -12.43 -19.05
CA PHE A 618 3.72 -11.43 -18.89
C PHE A 618 3.86 -10.64 -17.58
N PRO A 619 3.76 -9.30 -17.61
CA PRO A 619 3.67 -8.52 -16.38
C PRO A 619 2.30 -8.73 -15.70
N SER A 620 2.22 -8.47 -14.40
CA SER A 620 0.93 -8.46 -13.67
C SER A 620 -0.08 -7.47 -14.27
N ARG A 621 -1.38 -7.71 -14.13
CA ARG A 621 -2.40 -6.67 -14.39
C ARG A 621 -2.34 -5.53 -13.37
N ASN A 622 -1.83 -5.83 -12.19
CA ASN A 622 -1.66 -4.86 -11.11
C ASN A 622 -0.22 -4.38 -11.13
N GLN A 623 -0.03 -3.14 -11.56
CA GLN A 623 1.25 -2.45 -11.66
C GLN A 623 1.41 -1.57 -10.43
N THR A 624 2.40 -1.85 -9.60
CA THR A 624 2.68 -1.05 -8.41
C THR A 624 3.91 -0.20 -8.63
N CYS A 625 3.94 1.03 -8.14
CA CYS A 625 5.12 1.87 -8.21
C CYS A 625 5.22 2.75 -6.98
N ILE A 626 6.44 2.97 -6.49
CA ILE A 626 6.69 3.90 -5.38
C ILE A 626 7.00 5.27 -5.98
N ASP A 627 6.37 6.32 -5.45
CA ASP A 627 6.58 7.72 -5.83
C ASP A 627 8.07 8.12 -5.71
N GLY A 628 8.66 8.53 -6.82
CA GLY A 628 10.09 8.81 -6.92
C GLY A 628 11.00 7.63 -7.23
N ASP A 629 10.48 6.41 -7.45
CA ASP A 629 11.27 5.31 -7.99
C ASP A 629 11.49 5.47 -9.51
N PRO A 630 12.69 5.85 -9.98
CA PRO A 630 12.95 6.09 -11.40
C PRO A 630 12.82 4.84 -12.28
N SER A 631 12.65 3.64 -11.70
CA SER A 631 12.44 2.39 -12.42
C SER A 631 11.05 2.33 -13.06
N CYS A 632 10.01 2.75 -12.32
CA CYS A 632 8.60 2.63 -12.69
C CYS A 632 7.87 3.98 -12.73
N ASP A 633 8.37 4.96 -11.98
CA ASP A 633 7.89 6.34 -11.98
C ASP A 633 8.74 7.16 -12.96
N ALA A 634 8.12 7.49 -14.08
CA ALA A 634 8.83 8.01 -15.25
C ALA A 634 9.37 9.43 -15.07
N ASP A 635 8.91 10.18 -14.08
CA ASP A 635 9.51 11.47 -13.71
C ASP A 635 10.53 11.34 -12.57
N GLY A 636 10.48 10.24 -11.80
CA GLY A 636 11.44 9.87 -10.77
C GLY A 636 11.51 10.89 -9.65
N ALA A 637 10.45 11.67 -9.47
CA ALA A 637 10.33 12.67 -8.42
C ALA A 637 9.38 12.14 -7.36
N SER A 638 9.76 12.20 -6.09
CA SER A 638 8.78 12.01 -5.02
C SER A 638 7.98 13.29 -4.86
N ASP A 639 6.93 13.43 -5.67
CA ASP A 639 6.09 14.63 -5.75
C ASP A 639 4.62 14.39 -5.42
N GLY A 640 4.29 13.17 -4.97
CA GLY A 640 2.92 12.75 -4.71
C GLY A 640 2.27 12.06 -5.91
N THR A 641 3.06 11.62 -6.90
CA THR A 641 2.52 11.18 -8.19
C THR A 641 3.41 10.14 -8.85
N CYS A 642 2.85 8.99 -9.22
CA CYS A 642 3.56 8.05 -10.10
C CYS A 642 3.13 8.30 -11.55
N THR A 643 4.12 8.54 -12.42
CA THR A 643 3.90 8.64 -13.86
C THR A 643 4.25 7.32 -14.55
N PHE A 644 3.24 6.52 -14.89
CA PHE A 644 3.42 5.30 -15.69
C PHE A 644 3.50 5.62 -17.18
N ARG A 645 4.28 4.85 -17.95
CA ARG A 645 4.35 4.98 -19.41
C ARG A 645 3.59 3.85 -20.09
N LEU A 646 2.39 4.17 -20.59
CA LEU A 646 1.44 3.20 -21.12
C LEU A 646 1.19 3.41 -22.62
N GLY A 647 1.00 2.34 -23.36
CA GLY A 647 0.53 2.35 -24.74
C GLY A 647 -0.52 1.28 -24.97
N ALA A 648 -1.11 1.26 -26.15
CA ALA A 648 -2.06 0.24 -26.56
C ALA A 648 -1.63 -0.32 -27.91
N CYS A 649 -1.67 -1.63 -28.04
CA CYS A 649 -1.33 -2.31 -29.29
C CYS A 649 -2.47 -3.20 -29.73
N ILE A 650 -2.85 -3.11 -31.00
CA ILE A 650 -3.86 -3.97 -31.61
C ILE A 650 -3.22 -4.93 -32.59
N ASN A 651 -3.82 -6.10 -32.70
CA ASN A 651 -3.39 -7.16 -33.61
C ASN A 651 -1.90 -7.52 -33.40
N VAL A 652 -1.51 -7.70 -32.13
CA VAL A 652 -0.13 -8.02 -31.73
C VAL A 652 0.16 -9.47 -32.07
N ASP A 653 1.30 -9.72 -32.71
CA ASP A 653 1.83 -11.07 -32.86
C ASP A 653 2.59 -11.41 -31.57
N ASP A 654 1.92 -12.07 -30.64
CA ASP A 654 2.53 -12.51 -29.38
C ASP A 654 3.00 -13.97 -29.48
N PRO A 655 4.32 -14.24 -29.47
CA PRO A 655 4.86 -15.60 -29.46
C PRO A 655 4.43 -16.41 -28.23
N ARG A 656 4.07 -15.72 -27.13
CA ARG A 656 3.55 -16.32 -25.88
C ARG A 656 2.11 -16.80 -26.05
N LEU A 657 1.35 -16.25 -27.00
CA LEU A 657 -0.03 -16.65 -27.34
C LEU A 657 -0.12 -17.24 -28.76
N PRO A 658 0.52 -18.39 -29.05
CA PRO A 658 0.66 -18.91 -30.41
C PRO A 658 -0.66 -19.35 -31.07
N THR A 659 -1.73 -19.51 -30.28
CA THR A 659 -3.08 -19.86 -30.76
C THR A 659 -3.89 -18.63 -31.17
N CYS A 660 -3.52 -17.45 -30.69
CA CYS A 660 -4.27 -16.22 -30.91
C CYS A 660 -3.87 -15.58 -32.24
N HIS A 661 -4.80 -15.52 -33.19
CA HIS A 661 -4.60 -14.93 -34.52
C HIS A 661 -5.67 -13.87 -34.77
N PRO A 662 -5.41 -12.61 -34.38
CA PRO A 662 -6.38 -11.54 -34.58
C PRO A 662 -6.67 -11.35 -36.07
N PRO A 663 -7.95 -11.34 -36.49
CA PRO A 663 -8.36 -10.84 -37.78
C PRO A 663 -8.43 -9.30 -37.73
N ALA A 664 -9.08 -8.66 -38.71
CA ALA A 664 -9.15 -7.21 -38.74
C ALA A 664 -9.93 -6.64 -37.54
N ILE A 665 -9.31 -5.74 -36.76
CA ILE A 665 -9.93 -5.10 -35.60
C ILE A 665 -10.85 -3.97 -36.08
N LYS A 666 -12.15 -4.08 -35.79
CA LYS A 666 -13.18 -3.14 -36.25
C LYS A 666 -13.48 -2.05 -35.23
N LEU A 667 -13.44 -2.39 -33.95
CA LEU A 667 -13.93 -1.57 -32.86
C LEU A 667 -13.01 -1.67 -31.64
N LEU A 668 -12.75 -0.54 -31.01
CA LEU A 668 -12.19 -0.41 -29.66
C LEU A 668 -13.21 0.30 -28.78
N GLU A 669 -13.39 -0.20 -27.57
CA GLU A 669 -14.24 0.39 -26.55
C GLU A 669 -13.39 0.66 -25.32
N LEU A 670 -13.25 1.94 -24.96
CA LEU A 670 -12.56 2.36 -23.75
C LEU A 670 -13.59 2.38 -22.61
N LEU A 671 -13.30 1.62 -21.55
CA LEU A 671 -14.14 1.42 -20.38
C LEU A 671 -13.63 2.30 -19.22
N HIS A 672 -12.35 2.17 -18.86
CA HIS A 672 -11.69 2.95 -17.81
C HIS A 672 -10.41 3.64 -18.30
N PRO A 673 -10.11 4.88 -17.85
CA PRO A 673 -11.02 5.78 -17.14
C PRO A 673 -12.26 6.09 -18.00
N PRO A 674 -13.45 6.28 -17.41
CA PRO A 674 -14.69 6.49 -18.15
C PRO A 674 -14.62 7.76 -19.02
N PRO A 675 -14.56 7.66 -20.36
CA PRO A 675 -14.26 8.81 -21.23
C PRO A 675 -15.34 9.89 -21.24
N LEU A 676 -16.57 9.50 -20.90
CA LEU A 676 -17.73 10.38 -20.86
C LEU A 676 -17.98 10.98 -19.48
N ASN A 677 -17.43 10.38 -18.42
CA ASN A 677 -17.58 10.84 -17.04
C ASN A 677 -16.31 10.58 -16.22
N PRO A 678 -15.21 11.30 -16.49
CA PRO A 678 -13.96 11.15 -15.75
C PRO A 678 -14.18 11.40 -14.25
N ALA A 679 -13.59 10.61 -13.35
CA ALA A 679 -13.83 10.75 -11.91
C ALA A 679 -13.27 12.08 -11.37
N ASP A 680 -12.16 12.56 -11.93
CA ASP A 680 -11.49 13.79 -11.52
C ASP A 680 -10.68 14.47 -12.64
N ALA A 681 -9.95 15.53 -12.29
CA ALA A 681 -9.11 16.29 -13.21
C ALA A 681 -7.91 15.48 -13.77
N THR A 682 -7.45 14.47 -13.05
CA THR A 682 -6.35 13.59 -13.49
C THR A 682 -6.86 12.63 -14.56
N ASP A 683 -8.04 12.04 -14.39
CA ASP A 683 -8.67 11.23 -15.44
C ASP A 683 -8.92 12.07 -16.69
N VAL A 684 -9.37 13.32 -16.56
CA VAL A 684 -9.50 14.24 -17.70
C VAL A 684 -8.16 14.40 -18.43
N ALA A 685 -7.05 14.56 -17.70
CA ALA A 685 -5.72 14.73 -18.27
C ALA A 685 -5.19 13.43 -18.91
N ASN A 686 -5.41 12.28 -18.29
CA ASN A 686 -5.05 10.97 -18.81
C ASN A 686 -5.84 10.65 -20.08
N LEU A 687 -7.16 10.86 -20.07
CA LEU A 687 -8.04 10.68 -21.23
C LEU A 687 -7.70 11.63 -22.38
N GLY A 688 -7.30 12.87 -22.08
CA GLY A 688 -6.84 13.85 -23.08
C GLY A 688 -5.62 13.37 -23.88
N ARG A 689 -4.87 12.39 -23.38
CA ARG A 689 -3.75 11.74 -24.07
C ARG A 689 -4.13 10.37 -24.64
N LEU A 690 -4.86 9.57 -23.87
CA LEU A 690 -5.21 8.19 -24.22
C LEU A 690 -6.20 8.11 -25.38
N VAL A 691 -7.27 8.91 -25.36
CA VAL A 691 -8.31 8.85 -26.42
C VAL A 691 -7.72 9.18 -27.81
N PRO A 692 -6.97 10.29 -28.01
CA PRO A 692 -6.35 10.57 -29.30
C PRO A 692 -5.37 9.49 -29.77
N ALA A 693 -4.72 8.78 -28.83
CA ALA A 693 -3.80 7.72 -29.17
C ALA A 693 -4.53 6.46 -29.65
N LEU A 694 -5.60 6.05 -28.98
CA LEU A 694 -6.46 4.95 -29.44
C LEU A 694 -7.10 5.27 -30.79
N GLU A 695 -7.52 6.52 -30.99
CA GLU A 695 -8.03 7.03 -32.26
C GLU A 695 -7.00 6.90 -33.40
N ALA A 696 -5.72 7.14 -33.10
CA ALA A 696 -4.64 7.04 -34.07
C ALA A 696 -4.36 5.59 -34.53
N LEU A 697 -4.81 4.58 -33.79
CA LEU A 697 -4.72 3.18 -34.22
C LEU A 697 -5.57 2.90 -35.46
N GLY A 698 -6.62 3.68 -35.70
CA GLY A 698 -7.45 3.64 -36.90
C GLY A 698 -8.83 2.93 -36.86
N PRO A 699 -9.15 1.99 -35.94
CA PRO A 699 -10.48 1.38 -35.89
C PRO A 699 -11.52 2.38 -35.36
N THR A 700 -12.80 2.00 -35.34
CA THR A 700 -13.81 2.81 -34.64
C THR A 700 -13.50 2.78 -33.15
N VAL A 701 -13.51 3.92 -32.47
CA VAL A 701 -13.32 4.01 -31.01
C VAL A 701 -14.63 4.51 -30.38
N LYS A 702 -15.10 3.84 -29.34
CA LYS A 702 -16.33 4.21 -28.61
C LYS A 702 -16.12 4.19 -27.09
N ALA A 703 -17.04 4.84 -26.38
CA ALA A 703 -17.25 4.74 -24.94
C ALA A 703 -18.74 4.51 -24.69
N GLY A 704 -19.10 3.35 -24.15
CA GLY A 704 -20.49 2.89 -24.05
C GLY A 704 -21.20 2.91 -25.41
N SER A 705 -22.23 3.74 -25.55
CA SER A 705 -22.98 3.93 -26.79
C SER A 705 -22.47 5.08 -27.68
N THR A 706 -21.52 5.88 -27.20
CA THR A 706 -21.00 7.06 -27.90
C THR A 706 -19.79 6.70 -28.75
N ILE A 707 -19.85 6.99 -30.06
CA ILE A 707 -18.70 6.86 -30.95
C ILE A 707 -17.81 8.10 -30.75
N LEU A 708 -16.60 7.89 -30.23
CA LEU A 708 -15.58 8.93 -30.07
C LEU A 708 -14.96 9.27 -31.43
N GLN A 709 -14.59 8.23 -32.19
CA GLN A 709 -14.12 8.34 -33.56
C GLN A 709 -14.65 7.22 -34.45
N SER A 710 -15.13 7.56 -35.64
CA SER A 710 -15.42 6.57 -36.69
C SER A 710 -14.15 6.21 -37.46
N GLY A 711 -13.82 4.93 -37.49
CA GLY A 711 -12.62 4.42 -38.15
C GLY A 711 -12.92 3.34 -39.19
N VAL A 712 -11.86 2.75 -39.75
CA VAL A 712 -11.97 1.59 -40.65
C VAL A 712 -11.29 0.39 -40.01
N PRO A 713 -11.75 -0.85 -40.27
CA PRO A 713 -11.11 -2.02 -39.68
C PRO A 713 -9.62 -2.12 -40.02
N VAL A 714 -8.79 -2.35 -39.00
CA VAL A 714 -7.33 -2.39 -39.12
C VAL A 714 -6.88 -3.82 -39.34
N THR A 715 -6.24 -4.07 -40.48
CA THR A 715 -5.71 -5.39 -40.87
C THR A 715 -4.20 -5.52 -40.66
N ALA A 716 -3.50 -4.41 -40.43
CA ALA A 716 -2.08 -4.41 -40.14
C ALA A 716 -1.81 -5.01 -38.75
N ARG A 717 -0.71 -5.74 -38.62
CA ARG A 717 -0.26 -6.39 -37.37
C ARG A 717 0.66 -5.46 -36.59
N ASN A 718 0.74 -5.64 -35.28
CA ASN A 718 1.59 -4.90 -34.34
C ASN A 718 1.42 -3.38 -34.47
N VAL A 719 0.17 -2.92 -34.55
CA VAL A 719 -0.14 -1.50 -34.62
C VAL A 719 -0.27 -0.96 -33.20
N CYS A 720 0.73 -0.20 -32.77
CA CYS A 720 0.84 0.32 -31.42
C CYS A 720 0.74 1.83 -31.38
N THR A 721 0.21 2.36 -30.28
CA THR A 721 0.39 3.77 -29.92
C THR A 721 1.83 4.01 -29.47
N PRO A 722 2.32 5.27 -29.48
CA PRO A 722 3.44 5.62 -28.60
C PRO A 722 3.06 5.35 -27.14
N LEU A 723 4.08 5.19 -26.28
CA LEU A 723 3.88 5.22 -24.84
C LEU A 723 3.55 6.64 -24.39
N LEU A 724 2.57 6.76 -23.51
CA LEU A 724 1.98 7.99 -23.02
C LEU A 724 2.11 8.02 -21.51
N PRO A 725 2.40 9.19 -20.92
CA PRO A 725 2.38 9.33 -19.47
C PRO A 725 0.94 9.22 -18.97
N PHE A 726 0.72 8.26 -18.07
CA PHE A 726 -0.52 8.04 -17.35
C PHE A 726 -0.24 8.24 -15.86
N VAL A 727 -0.94 9.20 -15.29
CA VAL A 727 -0.59 9.80 -14.00
C VAL A 727 -1.50 9.23 -12.92
N VAL A 728 -0.91 8.75 -11.83
CA VAL A 728 -1.60 8.23 -10.63
C VAL A 728 -1.14 9.04 -9.43
N PRO A 729 -1.88 10.09 -9.03
CA PRO A 729 -1.57 10.89 -7.86
C PRO A 729 -1.98 10.14 -6.60
N HIS A 730 -1.12 10.20 -5.59
CA HIS A 730 -1.37 9.66 -4.27
C HIS A 730 -1.28 10.77 -3.21
N LEU A 731 -1.84 10.53 -2.03
CA LEU A 731 -1.67 11.42 -0.89
C LEU A 731 -0.49 10.92 -0.04
N PRO A 732 0.15 11.78 0.78
CA PRO A 732 1.21 11.33 1.68
C PRO A 732 0.71 10.15 2.52
N SER A 733 1.45 9.04 2.51
CA SER A 733 1.14 7.80 3.24
C SER A 733 -0.10 7.01 2.78
N LEU A 734 -0.79 7.42 1.71
CA LEU A 734 -1.91 6.67 1.11
C LEU A 734 -1.56 6.11 -0.26
N ILE A 735 -1.89 4.84 -0.49
CA ILE A 735 -1.76 4.20 -1.81
C ILE A 735 -2.90 4.68 -2.70
N ALA A 736 -2.61 5.10 -3.92
CA ALA A 736 -3.64 5.48 -4.89
C ALA A 736 -3.68 4.52 -6.07
N ARG A 737 -4.88 4.23 -6.56
CA ARG A 737 -5.10 3.30 -7.67
C ARG A 737 -5.86 3.99 -8.80
N ARG A 738 -5.51 3.66 -10.04
CA ARG A 738 -6.33 3.94 -11.23
C ARG A 738 -6.34 2.76 -12.16
N VAL A 739 -7.50 2.49 -12.76
CA VAL A 739 -7.65 1.42 -13.74
C VAL A 739 -7.63 2.00 -15.15
N VAL A 740 -6.92 1.34 -16.05
CA VAL A 740 -7.09 1.50 -17.48
C VAL A 740 -7.68 0.22 -18.04
N ASP A 741 -8.80 0.32 -18.75
CA ASP A 741 -9.53 -0.83 -19.27
C ASP A 741 -10.15 -0.52 -20.61
N ALA A 742 -9.96 -1.43 -21.56
CA ALA A 742 -10.55 -1.36 -22.88
C ALA A 742 -10.72 -2.76 -23.46
N ARG A 743 -11.65 -2.88 -24.40
CA ARG A 743 -11.90 -4.10 -25.15
C ARG A 743 -11.98 -3.85 -26.65
N ALA A 744 -11.62 -4.85 -27.44
CA ALA A 744 -11.71 -4.82 -28.90
C ALA A 744 -12.72 -5.81 -29.49
N THR A 745 -13.20 -5.50 -30.70
CA THR A 745 -14.05 -6.38 -31.50
C THR A 745 -13.52 -6.46 -32.92
N ASP A 746 -13.51 -7.66 -33.47
CA ASP A 746 -13.09 -7.89 -34.85
C ASP A 746 -14.22 -7.61 -35.88
N THR A 747 -13.89 -7.80 -37.16
CA THR A 747 -14.87 -7.68 -38.26
C THR A 747 -15.90 -8.81 -38.33
N ALA A 748 -15.65 -9.96 -37.72
CA ALA A 748 -16.57 -11.09 -37.66
C ALA A 748 -17.54 -11.01 -36.47
N GLY A 749 -17.30 -10.08 -35.53
CA GLY A 749 -18.10 -9.86 -34.34
C GLY A 749 -17.58 -10.55 -33.08
N HIS A 750 -16.41 -11.19 -33.14
CA HIS A 750 -15.76 -11.73 -31.94
C HIS A 750 -15.24 -10.58 -31.09
N ARG A 751 -15.57 -10.61 -29.81
CA ARG A 751 -15.20 -9.61 -28.81
C ARG A 751 -14.24 -10.24 -27.82
N MET A 752 -13.19 -9.53 -27.43
CA MET A 752 -12.44 -9.91 -26.23
C MET A 752 -13.22 -9.56 -24.96
N GLY A 753 -12.82 -10.17 -23.84
CA GLY A 753 -13.19 -9.71 -22.49
C GLY A 753 -12.68 -8.29 -22.21
N SER A 754 -13.04 -7.72 -21.06
CA SER A 754 -12.36 -6.52 -20.56
C SER A 754 -10.86 -6.80 -20.42
N ASN A 755 -10.03 -5.78 -20.59
CA ASN A 755 -8.58 -5.88 -20.38
C ASN A 755 -8.20 -4.85 -19.31
N PRO A 756 -8.60 -5.05 -18.04
CA PRO A 756 -8.25 -4.12 -16.98
C PRO A 756 -6.76 -4.26 -16.64
N MET A 757 -6.13 -3.12 -16.42
CA MET A 757 -4.82 -2.98 -15.81
C MET A 757 -4.91 -1.92 -14.71
N THR A 758 -4.65 -2.32 -13.48
CA THR A 758 -4.65 -1.45 -12.30
C THR A 758 -3.27 -0.88 -12.10
N LEU A 759 -3.18 0.42 -11.92
CA LEU A 759 -1.94 1.16 -11.68
C LEU A 759 -2.01 1.74 -10.27
N THR A 760 -1.13 1.27 -9.42
CA THR A 760 -1.04 1.56 -8.00
C THR A 760 0.19 2.41 -7.75
N CYS A 761 0.00 3.60 -7.19
CA CYS A 761 1.08 4.46 -6.74
C CYS A 761 1.15 4.46 -5.22
N GLU A 762 2.30 4.05 -4.68
CA GLU A 762 2.57 3.97 -3.26
C GLU A 762 3.43 5.18 -2.83
N PRO A 763 3.14 5.79 -1.68
CA PRO A 763 4.01 6.82 -1.11
C PRO A 763 5.39 6.27 -0.82
N ASN A 764 6.42 7.09 -1.04
CA ASN A 764 7.77 6.75 -0.62
C ASN A 764 7.85 6.62 0.92
N PRO A 765 8.17 5.42 1.47
CA PRO A 765 8.22 5.22 2.92
C PRO A 765 9.49 5.77 3.58
N ALA A 766 10.44 6.34 2.84
CA ALA A 766 11.72 6.79 3.37
C ALA A 766 11.58 7.87 4.45
N VAL A 767 12.14 7.62 5.63
CA VAL A 767 12.11 8.53 6.79
C VAL A 767 13.51 9.02 7.10
N CYS A 768 13.75 10.27 6.71
CA CYS A 768 15.04 10.88 6.93
C CYS A 768 15.41 11.00 8.42
N GLY A 769 16.58 10.47 8.76
CA GLY A 769 17.22 10.53 10.07
C GLY A 769 16.90 9.36 10.97
N ASN A 770 16.54 8.20 10.43
CA ASN A 770 16.20 6.99 11.20
C ASN A 770 17.39 6.01 11.37
N GLY A 771 18.51 6.26 10.68
CA GLY A 771 19.74 5.49 10.71
C GLY A 771 19.86 4.47 9.58
N VAL A 772 18.90 4.44 8.67
CA VAL A 772 18.79 3.50 7.55
C VAL A 772 18.63 4.32 6.28
N LYS A 773 19.53 4.12 5.30
CA LYS A 773 19.41 4.81 4.01
C LYS A 773 18.36 4.12 3.14
N GLU A 774 17.21 4.77 2.96
CA GLU A 774 16.03 4.23 2.28
C GLU A 774 15.91 4.75 0.81
N LEU A 775 14.93 4.23 0.06
CA LEU A 775 14.74 4.56 -1.36
C LEU A 775 14.44 6.06 -1.53
N GLY A 776 15.26 6.80 -2.28
CA GLY A 776 15.13 8.26 -2.46
C GLY A 776 16.00 9.10 -1.51
N GLU A 777 16.65 8.49 -0.52
CA GLU A 777 17.63 9.16 0.33
C GLU A 777 19.04 9.08 -0.27
N ALA A 778 19.79 10.17 -0.18
CA ALA A 778 21.20 10.18 -0.57
C ALA A 778 22.12 9.72 0.58
N CYS A 779 21.69 9.93 1.82
CA CYS A 779 22.35 9.54 3.07
C CYS A 779 21.28 9.41 4.18
N ASP A 780 21.63 8.74 5.28
CA ASP A 780 20.92 8.82 6.55
C ASP A 780 21.95 8.57 7.67
N ASP A 781 22.05 9.47 8.65
CA ASP A 781 22.99 9.38 9.77
C ASP A 781 22.31 9.29 11.15
N GLY A 782 21.05 8.85 11.17
CA GLY A 782 20.31 8.57 12.40
C GLY A 782 19.75 9.80 13.10
N ASN A 783 19.73 10.95 12.42
CA ASN A 783 19.03 12.13 12.89
C ASN A 783 18.72 13.15 11.76
N THR A 784 18.01 14.23 12.08
CA THR A 784 17.68 15.31 11.12
C THR A 784 18.45 16.61 11.42
N THR A 785 19.55 16.52 12.15
CA THR A 785 20.39 17.68 12.45
C THR A 785 21.19 17.99 11.19
N PRO A 786 21.06 19.19 10.59
CA PRO A 786 21.96 19.55 9.51
C PRO A 786 23.39 19.73 10.04
N CYS A 787 24.38 19.60 9.14
CA CYS A 787 25.81 19.84 9.37
C CYS A 787 26.60 18.70 10.10
N ASP A 788 26.14 17.46 10.05
CA ASP A 788 26.82 16.29 10.61
C ASP A 788 27.13 15.18 9.58
N GLY A 789 26.85 15.43 8.30
CA GLY A 789 27.15 14.52 7.19
C GLY A 789 25.93 14.17 6.37
N CYS A 790 24.73 14.33 6.92
CA CYS A 790 23.48 14.20 6.20
C CYS A 790 22.53 15.35 6.51
N SER A 791 21.92 15.92 5.47
CA SER A 791 21.02 17.05 5.68
C SER A 791 19.69 16.60 6.30
N ALA A 792 18.93 17.53 6.87
CA ALA A 792 17.59 17.29 7.40
C ALA A 792 16.55 16.79 6.35
N THR A 793 16.92 16.74 5.08
CA THR A 793 16.14 16.15 3.99
C THR A 793 16.90 15.02 3.28
N CYS A 794 17.83 14.38 4.00
CA CYS A 794 18.59 13.21 3.59
C CYS A 794 19.33 13.36 2.27
N ARG A 795 19.91 14.55 2.11
CA ARG A 795 20.86 14.87 1.04
C ARG A 795 22.26 14.86 1.60
N LEU A 796 23.19 14.27 0.85
CA LEU A 796 24.63 14.34 1.13
C LEU A 796 25.04 15.79 1.25
N GLU A 797 25.57 16.15 2.41
CA GLU A 797 26.20 17.45 2.62
C GLU A 797 27.57 17.43 1.94
N CYS A 798 28.41 16.43 2.22
CA CYS A 798 29.74 16.31 1.61
C CYS A 798 29.76 15.61 0.24
N GLY A 799 30.40 16.25 -0.74
CA GLY A 799 30.60 15.69 -2.09
C GLY A 799 29.52 16.10 -3.09
N ASN A 800 28.68 17.08 -2.74
CA ASN A 800 27.63 17.62 -3.60
C ASN A 800 28.14 18.80 -4.47
N GLY A 801 29.36 19.26 -4.23
CA GLY A 801 30.02 20.35 -4.96
C GLY A 801 29.66 21.74 -4.48
N ALA A 802 29.05 21.86 -3.29
CA ALA A 802 28.76 23.11 -2.61
C ALA A 802 29.29 23.03 -1.17
N VAL A 803 30.05 24.05 -0.76
CA VAL A 803 30.56 24.11 0.61
C VAL A 803 29.41 24.43 1.57
N ASP A 804 28.92 23.41 2.25
CA ASP A 804 27.84 23.48 3.22
C ASP A 804 28.36 23.73 4.65
N CYS A 805 27.46 23.79 5.63
CA CYS A 805 27.83 24.08 7.01
C CYS A 805 28.65 22.94 7.64
N GLY A 806 29.83 23.25 8.16
CA GLY A 806 30.74 22.24 8.76
C GLY A 806 31.85 21.76 7.82
N GLU A 807 31.73 22.07 6.53
CA GLU A 807 32.72 21.76 5.50
C GLU A 807 33.79 22.85 5.39
N GLN A 808 34.99 22.45 4.98
CA GLN A 808 36.11 23.36 4.70
C GLN A 808 36.37 23.49 3.20
N CYS A 809 35.85 22.54 2.42
CA CYS A 809 35.95 22.42 0.97
C CYS A 809 34.88 21.42 0.51
N ASP A 810 34.45 21.53 -0.74
CA ASP A 810 33.68 20.50 -1.43
C ASP A 810 33.93 20.63 -2.94
N ASP A 811 34.77 19.75 -3.47
CA ASP A 811 35.10 19.63 -4.89
C ASP A 811 34.21 18.57 -5.59
N GLY A 812 33.10 18.20 -4.96
CA GLY A 812 32.13 17.23 -5.43
C GLY A 812 32.69 15.81 -5.43
N PRO A 813 32.49 15.04 -6.52
CA PRO A 813 33.04 13.69 -6.65
C PRO A 813 34.58 13.61 -6.62
N ALA A 814 35.29 14.75 -6.66
CA ALA A 814 36.74 14.80 -6.61
C ALA A 814 37.31 14.71 -5.17
N ASN A 815 36.47 14.85 -4.14
CA ASN A 815 36.89 14.78 -2.74
C ASN A 815 37.65 13.48 -2.46
N GLY A 816 38.82 13.58 -1.81
CA GLY A 816 39.66 12.44 -1.46
C GLY A 816 40.47 11.84 -2.61
N THR A 817 40.43 12.42 -3.82
CA THR A 817 41.27 11.96 -4.92
C THR A 817 42.76 12.33 -4.70
N PRO A 818 43.72 11.48 -5.12
CA PRO A 818 45.15 11.74 -4.88
C PRO A 818 45.62 13.08 -5.48
N GLY A 819 46.07 13.99 -4.62
CA GLY A 819 46.55 15.32 -5.01
C GLY A 819 45.51 16.43 -4.84
N ASP A 820 44.27 16.09 -4.50
CA ASP A 820 43.26 17.04 -4.07
C ASP A 820 43.58 17.54 -2.65
N ARG A 821 43.28 18.82 -2.39
CA ARG A 821 43.38 19.41 -1.05
C ARG A 821 42.12 19.15 -0.23
N CYS A 822 41.01 18.78 -0.88
CA CYS A 822 39.80 18.36 -0.19
C CYS A 822 39.82 16.87 0.12
N ALA A 823 39.77 16.52 1.40
CA ALA A 823 39.67 15.14 1.84
C ALA A 823 38.24 14.59 1.60
N ALA A 824 38.10 13.27 1.66
CA ALA A 824 36.81 12.58 1.48
C ALA A 824 35.76 12.95 2.55
N ASP A 825 36.17 13.56 3.66
CA ASP A 825 35.31 14.08 4.73
C ASP A 825 35.09 15.61 4.63
N CYS A 826 35.33 16.19 3.45
CA CYS A 826 35.17 17.62 3.16
C CYS A 826 36.00 18.55 4.09
N GLN A 827 37.09 18.02 4.66
CA GLN A 827 38.08 18.78 5.42
C GLN A 827 39.30 19.09 4.55
N LEU A 828 39.92 20.25 4.77
CA LEU A 828 41.16 20.59 4.09
C LEU A 828 42.33 19.79 4.68
N LEU A 829 43.04 19.06 3.81
CA LEU A 829 44.23 18.33 4.19
C LEU A 829 45.35 19.28 4.68
N PRO A 830 46.09 18.89 5.74
CA PRO A 830 47.17 19.69 6.27
C PRO A 830 48.29 19.89 5.23
N PRO A 831 48.92 21.07 5.18
CA PRO A 831 50.17 21.26 4.43
C PRO A 831 51.23 20.25 4.87
N SER A 832 52.19 19.94 3.99
CA SER A 832 53.31 19.02 4.30
C SER A 832 54.31 19.57 5.31
N LEU A 833 54.19 20.85 5.70
CA LEU A 833 55.02 21.43 6.73
C LEU A 833 54.74 20.76 8.08
N ARG A 834 55.81 20.31 8.75
CA ARG A 834 55.77 19.79 10.12
C ARG A 834 56.76 20.56 10.98
N ILE A 835 56.28 21.10 12.10
CA ILE A 835 57.04 21.88 13.07
C ILE A 835 57.22 21.04 14.34
N PRO A 836 58.44 20.56 14.60
CA PRO A 836 58.76 19.86 15.85
C PRO A 836 58.62 20.82 17.02
N GLY A 837 57.81 20.48 18.02
CA GLY A 837 57.59 21.31 19.21
C GLY A 837 58.66 21.13 20.29
N GLY A 838 59.54 20.14 20.12
CA GLY A 838 60.86 20.03 20.73
C GLY A 838 60.90 19.18 22.00
N GLY A 839 61.75 18.15 21.99
CA GLY A 839 61.89 17.19 23.10
C GLY A 839 63.17 16.36 23.02
N SER A 840 63.17 15.17 23.62
CA SER A 840 64.25 14.19 23.40
C SER A 840 63.98 13.40 22.12
N VAL A 841 65.00 13.27 21.27
CA VAL A 841 64.97 12.71 19.90
C VAL A 841 64.19 11.37 19.74
N ALA A 842 64.06 10.57 20.79
CA ALA A 842 63.39 9.26 20.73
C ALA A 842 61.85 9.30 20.92
N SER A 843 61.26 10.43 21.32
CA SER A 843 59.83 10.56 21.63
C SER A 843 59.17 11.83 21.06
N ASP A 844 59.87 12.54 20.18
CA ASP A 844 59.52 13.88 19.64
C ASP A 844 58.69 13.80 18.33
N CYS A 845 58.02 12.66 18.09
CA CYS A 845 57.15 12.41 16.92
C CYS A 845 55.69 12.10 17.32
N GLY A 846 55.35 12.21 18.61
CA GLY A 846 54.02 11.90 19.12
C GLY A 846 52.98 12.91 18.63
N LEU A 847 53.34 14.19 18.57
CA LEU A 847 52.50 15.25 18.03
C LEU A 847 53.36 16.28 17.28
N GLU A 848 52.99 16.62 16.05
CA GLU A 848 53.61 17.71 15.31
C GLU A 848 52.57 18.76 14.88
N TRP A 849 52.98 20.02 14.87
CA TRP A 849 52.15 21.11 14.35
C TRP A 849 52.38 21.29 12.86
N SER A 850 51.31 21.42 12.08
CA SER A 850 51.36 21.90 10.70
C SER A 850 50.75 23.30 10.62
N LEU A 851 51.30 24.14 9.77
CA LEU A 851 50.90 25.53 9.57
C LEU A 851 50.86 25.82 8.08
N GLU A 852 49.79 26.48 7.64
CA GLU A 852 49.76 27.07 6.30
C GLU A 852 50.47 28.41 6.41
N MET A 853 51.70 28.47 5.92
CA MET A 853 52.46 29.70 5.88
C MET A 853 53.50 29.67 4.75
N GLY A 854 53.99 30.86 4.40
CA GLY A 854 55.22 31.03 3.62
C GLY A 854 56.44 30.38 4.31
N PRO A 855 57.68 30.66 3.86
CA PRO A 855 58.86 29.97 4.39
C PRO A 855 58.92 30.07 5.92
N PRO A 856 58.88 28.94 6.66
CA PRO A 856 58.84 28.97 8.11
C PRO A 856 60.16 29.50 8.67
N ALA A 857 60.14 30.04 9.88
CA ALA A 857 61.36 30.34 10.59
C ALA A 857 62.14 29.03 10.82
N LEU A 858 63.40 28.97 10.38
CA LEU A 858 64.26 27.80 10.50
C LEU A 858 65.33 27.97 11.59
N SER A 859 65.69 26.86 12.23
CA SER A 859 66.82 26.74 13.14
C SER A 859 68.14 26.67 12.36
N ARG A 860 69.28 26.71 13.07
CA ARG A 860 70.61 26.54 12.46
C ARG A 860 70.79 25.19 11.75
N ASN A 861 69.98 24.20 12.09
CA ASN A 861 70.03 22.85 11.52
C ASN A 861 69.03 22.67 10.37
N GLY A 862 68.37 23.74 9.91
CA GLY A 862 67.41 23.69 8.80
C GLY A 862 66.01 23.19 9.16
N LEU A 863 65.75 22.86 10.43
CA LEU A 863 64.42 22.46 10.92
C LEU A 863 63.56 23.69 11.26
N PRO A 864 62.26 23.70 10.96
CA PRO A 864 61.33 24.72 11.43
C PRO A 864 61.40 24.90 12.95
N VAL A 865 61.42 26.14 13.44
CA VAL A 865 61.39 26.42 14.88
C VAL A 865 59.95 26.50 15.39
N ALA A 866 59.74 26.09 16.64
CA ALA A 866 58.50 26.29 17.38
C ALA A 866 57.98 27.75 17.40
N LYS A 867 58.84 28.74 17.14
CA LYS A 867 58.47 30.15 17.14
C LYS A 867 58.27 30.67 15.71
N GLN A 868 57.02 30.92 15.35
CA GLN A 868 56.66 31.54 14.07
C GLN A 868 56.24 32.99 14.26
N VAL A 869 56.62 33.84 13.31
CA VAL A 869 56.33 35.28 13.32
C VAL A 869 55.75 35.65 11.97
N CYS A 870 54.56 36.25 11.98
CA CYS A 870 53.92 36.79 10.79
C CYS A 870 53.85 38.32 10.87
N VAL A 871 53.95 38.98 9.72
CA VAL A 871 53.72 40.42 9.59
C VAL A 871 52.24 40.62 9.27
N ASP A 872 51.59 41.49 10.03
CA ASP A 872 50.19 41.90 9.87
C ASP A 872 49.96 42.44 8.43
N GLY A 873 49.07 41.77 7.69
CA GLY A 873 48.78 42.00 6.27
C GLY A 873 49.67 41.25 5.27
N ASP A 874 50.53 40.32 5.69
CA ASP A 874 51.29 39.43 4.80
C ASP A 874 50.43 38.24 4.34
N PRO A 875 50.00 38.16 3.08
CA PRO A 875 49.08 37.13 2.61
C PRO A 875 49.68 35.72 2.62
N THR A 876 50.98 35.58 2.90
CA THR A 876 51.62 34.26 3.01
C THR A 876 51.48 33.64 4.39
N CYS A 877 51.11 34.40 5.42
CA CYS A 877 50.98 33.87 6.79
C CYS A 877 49.83 34.49 7.59
N ASP A 878 49.21 35.53 7.06
CA ASP A 878 48.06 36.22 7.63
C ASP A 878 46.83 36.03 6.73
N PHE A 879 45.89 35.22 7.21
CA PHE A 879 44.64 34.92 6.52
C PHE A 879 43.47 35.80 6.98
N ASP A 880 43.74 36.86 7.75
CA ASP A 880 42.78 37.91 8.07
C ASP A 880 43.17 39.20 7.32
N PRO A 881 42.31 39.72 6.43
CA PRO A 881 42.60 41.00 5.76
C PRO A 881 42.49 42.21 6.69
N THR A 882 42.08 42.04 7.95
CA THR A 882 41.84 43.12 8.91
C THR A 882 43.14 43.58 9.57
N PRO A 883 43.53 44.87 9.42
CA PRO A 883 44.74 45.37 10.07
C PRO A 883 44.67 45.25 11.59
N GLY A 884 45.75 44.77 12.20
CA GLY A 884 45.94 44.71 13.65
C GLY A 884 45.84 43.31 14.25
N THR A 885 45.54 42.27 13.47
CA THR A 885 45.49 40.87 13.91
C THR A 885 45.99 39.98 12.79
N CYS A 886 46.83 39.01 13.10
CA CYS A 886 47.20 37.97 12.15
C CYS A 886 46.38 36.72 12.41
N ARG A 887 45.69 36.17 11.41
CA ARG A 887 45.04 34.85 11.48
C ARG A 887 45.93 33.77 10.93
N PHE A 888 46.21 32.75 11.74
CA PHE A 888 46.99 31.59 11.34
C PHE A 888 46.06 30.38 11.10
N HIS A 889 46.31 29.64 10.02
CA HIS A 889 45.73 28.30 9.80
C HIS A 889 46.70 27.23 10.28
N LEU A 890 46.27 26.35 11.19
CA LEU A 890 47.10 25.32 11.79
C LEU A 890 46.36 23.99 11.96
N TRP A 891 47.14 22.90 12.02
CA TRP A 891 46.67 21.52 12.24
C TRP A 891 47.54 20.85 13.31
N ALA A 892 46.96 19.94 14.08
CA ALA A 892 47.70 19.05 14.97
C ALA A 892 47.73 17.65 14.36
N CYS A 893 48.93 17.08 14.21
CA CYS A 893 49.15 15.79 13.57
C CYS A 893 49.75 14.79 14.57
N LEU A 894 49.15 13.61 14.69
CA LEU A 894 49.51 12.58 15.66
C LEU A 894 50.08 11.35 14.97
N GLY A 895 51.10 10.74 15.60
CA GLY A 895 51.61 9.41 15.22
C GLY A 895 52.34 9.36 13.86
N GLY A 896 52.77 10.52 13.35
CA GLY A 896 53.54 10.62 12.10
C GLY A 896 54.99 10.16 12.22
N GLU A 897 55.62 9.87 11.07
CA GLU A 897 57.07 9.66 11.00
C GLU A 897 57.76 10.98 10.64
N ASP A 898 58.72 11.42 11.46
CA ASP A 898 59.63 12.49 11.06
C ASP A 898 61.06 11.95 10.89
N SER A 899 61.38 11.61 9.65
CA SER A 899 62.73 11.21 9.23
C SER A 899 63.82 12.24 9.56
N ARG A 900 63.45 13.52 9.73
CA ARG A 900 64.37 14.60 10.10
C ARG A 900 64.79 14.53 11.57
N LEU A 901 63.94 13.94 12.42
CA LEU A 901 64.18 13.73 13.86
C LEU A 901 64.64 12.30 14.17
N GLY A 902 64.36 11.33 13.29
CA GLY A 902 64.80 9.94 13.45
C GLY A 902 63.91 9.12 14.37
N CYS A 903 62.65 9.51 14.54
CA CYS A 903 61.61 8.74 15.23
C CYS A 903 60.62 8.12 14.22
N ALA A 904 60.10 6.93 14.56
CA ALA A 904 59.18 6.15 13.73
C ALA A 904 57.73 6.36 14.18
N ALA A 905 56.78 6.03 13.29
CA ALA A 905 55.35 6.20 13.57
C ALA A 905 54.96 5.35 14.78
N GLY A 906 54.19 5.95 15.68
CA GLY A 906 53.87 5.34 16.97
C GLY A 906 52.42 5.62 17.38
N ALA A 907 51.88 4.73 18.20
CA ALA A 907 50.55 4.91 18.77
C ALA A 907 50.55 6.10 19.75
N VAL A 908 49.47 6.88 19.74
CA VAL A 908 49.22 7.97 20.68
C VAL A 908 47.96 7.62 21.46
N SER A 909 48.07 7.56 22.78
CA SER A 909 46.97 7.19 23.69
C SER A 909 46.14 8.38 24.18
N GLY A 910 46.64 9.60 23.98
CA GLY A 910 45.93 10.84 24.29
C GLY A 910 46.83 12.07 24.23
N VAL A 911 46.21 13.26 24.22
CA VAL A 911 46.89 14.55 24.14
C VAL A 911 46.30 15.53 25.17
N ASP A 912 47.14 16.08 26.04
CA ASP A 912 46.76 17.15 26.95
C ASP A 912 47.11 18.52 26.38
N LEU A 913 46.15 19.45 26.32
CA LEU A 913 46.40 20.87 26.05
C LEU A 913 46.76 21.61 27.34
N LEU A 914 48.05 21.88 27.54
CA LEU A 914 48.58 22.54 28.73
C LEU A 914 48.47 24.08 28.67
N ARG A 915 48.54 24.67 27.47
CA ARG A 915 48.25 26.08 27.19
C ARG A 915 47.66 26.23 25.78
N PRO A 916 46.77 27.19 25.52
CA PRO A 916 46.30 28.26 26.43
C PRO A 916 45.40 27.76 27.56
N THR A 917 45.43 28.41 28.73
CA THR A 917 44.56 28.02 29.87
C THR A 917 43.19 28.72 29.84
N ALA A 918 42.21 28.21 30.61
CA ALA A 918 40.85 28.75 30.69
C ALA A 918 40.75 30.21 31.21
N PHE A 919 41.82 30.74 31.81
CA PHE A 919 41.84 32.05 32.48
C PHE A 919 42.71 33.09 31.74
N GLU A 920 42.97 32.87 30.45
CA GLU A 920 43.75 33.80 29.63
C GLU A 920 42.86 34.89 28.97
N ARG A 921 43.45 35.76 28.15
CA ARG A 921 42.72 36.79 27.40
C ARG A 921 41.67 36.14 26.48
N ALA A 922 40.57 36.82 26.21
CA ALA A 922 39.43 36.29 25.44
C ALA A 922 39.84 35.61 24.10
N GLN A 923 40.80 36.17 23.37
CA GLN A 923 41.32 35.59 22.12
C GLN A 923 42.03 34.24 22.33
N ASN A 924 42.80 34.10 23.41
CA ASN A 924 43.44 32.83 23.77
C ASN A 924 42.41 31.78 24.24
N VAL A 925 41.28 32.22 24.81
CA VAL A 925 40.16 31.34 25.19
C VAL A 925 39.44 30.82 23.94
N ALA A 926 39.23 31.66 22.93
CA ALA A 926 38.67 31.24 21.64
C ALA A 926 39.58 30.21 20.94
N ALA A 927 40.89 30.49 20.84
CA ALA A 927 41.88 29.55 20.30
C ALA A 927 41.92 28.23 21.10
N ARG A 928 41.86 28.30 22.44
CA ARG A 928 41.78 27.11 23.30
C ARG A 928 40.57 26.24 22.98
N ASN A 929 39.39 26.83 22.86
CA ASN A 929 38.16 26.08 22.60
C ASN A 929 38.20 25.41 21.22
N ALA A 930 38.70 26.11 20.20
CA ALA A 930 38.92 25.55 18.87
C ALA A 930 39.91 24.36 18.92
N LEU A 931 41.04 24.52 19.62
CA LEU A 931 42.04 23.45 19.79
C LEU A 931 41.47 22.23 20.51
N LEU A 932 40.70 22.43 21.60
CA LEU A 932 40.09 21.32 22.35
C LEU A 932 39.02 20.59 21.52
N ALA A 933 38.21 21.32 20.76
CA ALA A 933 37.20 20.72 19.88
C ALA A 933 37.84 19.90 18.76
N ALA A 934 38.87 20.45 18.11
CA ALA A 934 39.55 19.80 17.01
C ALA A 934 40.33 18.55 17.46
N VAL A 935 41.11 18.64 18.54
CA VAL A 935 41.87 17.50 19.08
C VAL A 935 40.94 16.45 19.68
N GLY A 936 39.82 16.85 20.29
CA GLY A 936 38.84 15.92 20.86
C GLY A 936 38.09 15.08 19.82
N ARG A 937 37.96 15.56 18.58
CA ARG A 937 37.35 14.82 17.46
C ARG A 937 38.34 13.90 16.75
N LEU A 938 39.64 14.04 17.00
CA LEU A 938 40.67 13.26 16.32
C LEU A 938 40.83 11.88 16.97
N PRO A 939 40.51 10.77 16.28
CA PRO A 939 40.74 9.44 16.83
C PRO A 939 42.22 9.17 17.02
N ASN A 940 42.56 8.69 18.22
CA ASN A 940 43.91 8.33 18.62
C ASN A 940 44.48 7.20 17.73
N PRO A 941 45.64 7.38 17.05
CA PRO A 941 46.22 6.35 16.22
C PRO A 941 46.68 5.14 17.07
N THR A 942 46.20 3.94 16.69
CA THR A 942 46.51 2.66 17.36
C THR A 942 47.70 1.92 16.72
N GLY A 943 48.24 2.43 15.61
CA GLY A 943 49.32 1.83 14.82
C GLY A 943 50.02 2.87 13.92
N PRO A 944 50.90 2.45 13.00
CA PRO A 944 51.62 3.36 12.13
C PRO A 944 50.68 4.10 11.17
N GLY A 945 50.85 5.41 11.03
CA GLY A 945 50.04 6.26 10.17
C GLY A 945 49.72 7.59 10.85
N GLU A 946 50.00 8.69 10.14
CA GLU A 946 49.72 10.03 10.65
C GLU A 946 48.22 10.35 10.55
N ARG A 947 47.65 10.91 11.62
CA ARG A 947 46.30 11.47 11.63
C ARG A 947 46.36 12.92 12.06
N CYS A 948 45.75 13.81 11.29
CA CYS A 948 45.71 15.24 11.63
C CYS A 948 44.27 15.69 11.88
N THR A 949 44.11 16.73 12.70
CA THR A 949 42.83 17.44 12.84
C THR A 949 42.40 18.07 11.51
N GLY A 950 41.17 18.57 11.40
CA GLY A 950 40.82 19.57 10.37
C GLY A 950 41.56 20.91 10.61
N ARG A 951 41.42 21.87 9.67
CA ARG A 951 42.03 23.21 9.80
C ARG A 951 41.47 23.93 11.02
N MET A 952 42.36 24.48 11.84
CA MET A 952 42.02 25.37 12.95
C MET A 952 42.47 26.80 12.63
N GLU A 953 41.72 27.79 13.11
CA GLU A 953 42.07 29.20 13.00
C GLU A 953 42.52 29.76 14.36
N ALA A 954 43.63 30.50 14.36
CA ALA A 954 44.13 31.18 15.54
C ALA A 954 44.43 32.66 15.25
N ASP A 955 43.64 33.54 15.86
CA ASP A 955 43.80 34.99 15.75
C ASP A 955 44.80 35.53 16.79
N VAL A 956 45.87 36.19 16.32
CA VAL A 956 46.94 36.74 17.15
C VAL A 956 47.05 38.25 16.94
N PRO A 957 46.76 39.09 17.95
CA PRO A 957 46.85 40.54 17.80
C PRO A 957 48.27 41.02 17.52
N SER A 958 48.38 41.96 16.59
CA SER A 958 49.60 42.65 16.21
C SER A 958 50.20 43.40 17.40
N GLY A 959 51.49 43.16 17.68
CA GLY A 959 52.24 43.87 18.72
C GLY A 959 53.03 42.95 19.65
N ARG A 960 52.91 43.16 20.98
CA ARG A 960 53.70 42.42 21.98
C ARG A 960 53.06 41.10 22.43
N THR A 961 51.81 40.88 22.05
CA THR A 961 51.03 39.69 22.36
C THR A 961 51.47 38.50 21.51
N LYS A 962 51.43 37.31 22.12
CA LYS A 962 51.80 36.06 21.48
C LYS A 962 50.85 34.97 21.94
N LEU A 963 50.49 34.07 21.03
CA LEU A 963 49.79 32.85 21.37
C LEU A 963 50.84 31.76 21.64
N ILE A 964 50.75 31.10 22.79
CA ILE A 964 51.61 29.97 23.15
C ILE A 964 50.72 28.76 23.36
N ILE A 965 50.87 27.80 22.46
CA ILE A 965 50.22 26.50 22.52
C ILE A 965 51.22 25.51 23.10
N ARG A 966 50.82 24.78 24.14
CA ARG A 966 51.64 23.72 24.74
C ARG A 966 50.82 22.47 24.86
N THR A 967 51.33 21.38 24.34
CA THR A 967 50.68 20.07 24.37
C THR A 967 51.57 19.02 25.01
N LEU A 968 50.95 17.95 25.49
CA LEU A 968 51.63 16.76 25.99
C LEU A 968 50.93 15.54 25.37
N ALA A 969 51.57 14.87 24.41
CA ALA A 969 51.05 13.63 23.83
C ALA A 969 51.61 12.41 24.57
N HIS A 970 50.76 11.41 24.81
CA HIS A 970 51.10 10.21 25.60
C HIS A 970 51.24 9.00 24.69
N GLY A 971 52.42 8.37 24.65
CA GLY A 971 52.65 7.13 23.89
C GLY A 971 52.40 5.85 24.71
N PRO A 972 52.58 4.65 24.12
CA PRO A 972 52.50 3.39 24.86
C PRO A 972 53.66 3.27 25.87
N GLY A 973 53.38 3.48 27.15
CA GLY A 973 54.35 3.41 28.25
C GLY A 973 54.64 4.79 28.89
N PRO A 974 55.84 5.01 29.48
CA PRO A 974 56.18 6.29 30.12
C PRO A 974 56.65 7.37 29.13
N ALA A 975 56.63 7.10 27.83
CA ALA A 975 57.07 8.02 26.79
C ALA A 975 56.02 9.13 26.58
N THR A 976 56.46 10.39 26.66
CA THR A 976 55.60 11.55 26.40
C THR A 976 56.29 12.50 25.45
N ASP A 977 55.52 13.06 24.53
CA ASP A 977 55.96 14.13 23.64
C ASP A 977 55.48 15.49 24.16
N ARG A 978 56.32 16.52 24.09
CA ARG A 978 56.05 17.84 24.66
C ARG A 978 56.27 18.94 23.64
N ASP A 979 55.20 19.30 22.96
CA ASP A 979 55.29 20.32 21.92
C ASP A 979 54.94 21.71 22.42
N VAL A 980 55.70 22.69 21.92
CA VAL A 980 55.41 24.11 22.08
C VAL A 980 55.31 24.74 20.70
N LEU A 981 54.20 25.43 20.43
CA LEU A 981 54.07 26.32 19.28
C LEU A 981 53.83 27.75 19.78
N GLN A 982 54.62 28.70 19.28
CA GLN A 982 54.49 30.11 19.62
C GLN A 982 54.28 30.95 18.37
N LEU A 983 53.10 31.55 18.25
CA LEU A 983 52.71 32.42 17.15
C LEU A 983 52.79 33.88 17.60
N SER A 984 53.35 34.74 16.75
CA SER A 984 53.48 36.18 17.01
C SER A 984 53.10 36.97 15.76
N CYS A 985 52.26 37.98 15.94
CA CYS A 985 51.92 38.95 14.88
C CYS A 985 52.68 40.24 15.13
N VAL A 986 53.43 40.74 14.14
CA VAL A 986 54.15 42.01 14.23
C VAL A 986 53.58 43.02 13.24
N PRO A 987 53.53 44.32 13.60
CA PRO A 987 53.06 45.34 12.68
C PRO A 987 53.99 45.43 11.45
N PRO A 988 53.46 45.85 10.29
CA PRO A 988 54.28 46.05 9.11
C PRO A 988 55.40 47.07 9.38
N PRO A 989 56.58 46.92 8.75
CA PRO A 989 57.66 47.89 8.89
C PRO A 989 57.15 49.28 8.51
N ALA A 990 57.50 50.29 9.32
CA ALA A 990 57.21 51.67 8.98
C ALA A 990 57.86 52.01 7.61
N PRO A 991 57.16 52.73 6.72
CA PRO A 991 57.63 53.02 5.36
C PRO A 991 58.95 53.79 5.31
#